data_AF-A0A2V1NSB8-F1
#
_entry.id   AF-A0A2V1NSB8-F1
#
_cell.length_a   1.000
_cell.length_b   1.000
_cell.length_c   1.000
_cell.angle_alpha   90.00
_cell.angle_beta   90.00
_cell.angle_gamma   90.00
#
_symmetry.space_group_name_H-M   'P 1'
#
loop_
_entity.id
_entity.type
_entity.pdbx_description
1 polymer ?
#
loop_
_entity_poly.entity_id
_entity_poly.type
_entity_poly.pdbx_seq_one_letter_code
_entity_poly.pdbx_strand_id
1 'polypeptide(L)'
;MSVLATAIVAPLASATLSGPSSPDGAAPPDRVTDTSQLPSNWRKSGDRMVTYDGDATGFHVLVADSAHAYAWRTAATLSEPGIDTDQWIGQTCVTGSGDKAVVVYAPRQAANDQQGFQEGAFAAVVDLTDGAVTKLPELVSLAYFNPGCGDGEQAVLTRPQGDDTQLLTVDAGQGRIVRQQSVAGQLTSAVPFGTGIAASSGDSVVSVNGKGDVRTLTRAGGRPFRLVPDAQTGLAYQVPSGDKAVQVRRVTADGTDRVLGSGALGTLAVHGTGGQVFVTGADAGDKLKKADLPTSWRTLDDVPASAEVSTKGALALTGVGNGTEAAGAEPGAVADTGTAQPVGIDALATGTGADFAFRVKPEALQVAQGLTRSPALGGPKSGAGKASSDAGVHTNSVRTEPVGTRTGGQPPADDPAHSTTDPDRACAVTRNDPNLQSLQPSPQMVEWATDLAVQGRLDVRRRKGWNGTDLASYTPQGMFPPLQLKGGGRVPAQIMLGVLAQESNLVQATTRASAGESGNFVQGGYYGNAGSVHTINWAGADCGYGIAQVTSGMAKSDTTTFTPEQQKAITVDYAANIAAGLRILQDKWNQLHDNGVLANGGDPQYLENWWFALWAYNSGFNLPSTTDSSAPWGLGWFNNPANGLYPADRKMFLSSGYADSRTPNLWTYPERVMGWAAYSLQKNDPETGKPVPQFTVGSWPTGNAPDAQPAHDTFCAPDVNNCDTSKPHQVPGSTQPVGPCQRDDFKCWWNKPVTWTDCAKTCGTEVLTYEATDPEPKVTPAHPAACTSTLPPNALIVDDVPNTVKFRVGSANPCAGKRNWVSRGTLTFTFGSAVQNGATVYPSKIDFHQLGAGFGGHFWLTHTRVPTFTDSVVTGTWTPDRTLKGWARVMVHLPDHQADTPSATYRIDLGDGTVLEKTVSQDTGGKNTWLSLGSYDFRGTPSVSLSSATADGTGDAAIAWDALAFVPQAGTPSDAVTP
;
A
#
# COMPACT_ATOMS: atom_id res chain seq x y z
N MET A 1 -56.43 28.19 21.71
CA MET A 1 -56.91 26.80 21.75
C MET A 1 -55.77 25.93 21.25
N SER A 2 -55.13 25.23 22.17
CA SER A 2 -54.07 24.26 21.90
C SER A 2 -54.59 23.06 21.13
N VAL A 3 -53.83 22.60 20.13
CA VAL A 3 -53.78 21.18 19.77
C VAL A 3 -52.30 20.84 19.60
N LEU A 4 -51.77 20.11 20.60
CA LEU A 4 -50.48 19.44 20.56
C LEU A 4 -50.52 18.39 19.42
N ALA A 5 -49.57 18.46 18.50
CA ALA A 5 -49.19 17.34 17.65
C ALA A 5 -47.89 16.77 18.19
N THR A 6 -48.00 15.67 18.92
CA THR A 6 -46.89 14.89 19.46
C THR A 6 -46.18 14.20 18.29
N ALA A 7 -45.02 14.72 17.90
CA ALA A 7 -44.11 14.02 17.01
C ALA A 7 -43.51 12.84 17.78
N ILE A 8 -43.93 11.62 17.42
CA ILE A 8 -43.28 10.39 17.87
C ILE A 8 -41.96 10.32 17.11
N VAL A 9 -40.89 10.75 17.77
CA VAL A 9 -39.51 10.45 17.37
C VAL A 9 -39.33 8.95 17.61
N ALA A 10 -39.40 8.16 16.56
CA ALA A 10 -38.88 6.79 16.60
C ALA A 10 -37.35 6.89 16.64
N PRO A 11 -36.67 6.34 17.65
CA PRO A 11 -35.23 6.20 17.61
C PRO A 11 -34.93 5.20 16.48
N LEU A 12 -34.29 5.68 15.40
CA LEU A 12 -33.54 4.81 14.51
C LEU A 12 -32.46 4.17 15.39
N ALA A 13 -32.67 2.91 15.75
CA ALA A 13 -31.62 2.08 16.32
C ALA A 13 -30.55 1.93 15.24
N SER A 14 -29.54 2.80 15.27
CA SER A 14 -28.25 2.49 14.70
C SER A 14 -27.79 1.22 15.40
N ALA A 15 -27.87 0.08 14.73
CA ALA A 15 -27.06 -1.06 15.08
C ALA A 15 -25.61 -0.57 14.96
N THR A 16 -25.04 -0.16 16.09
CA THR A 16 -23.62 0.10 16.21
C THR A 16 -22.93 -1.20 15.89
N LEU A 17 -22.37 -1.32 14.69
CA LEU A 17 -21.28 -2.26 14.44
C LEU A 17 -20.15 -1.80 15.37
N SER A 18 -20.08 -2.42 16.53
CA SER A 18 -18.93 -2.28 17.42
C SER A 18 -17.71 -2.76 16.65
N GLY A 19 -16.65 -1.95 16.62
CA GLY A 19 -15.34 -2.45 16.22
C GLY A 19 -14.96 -3.67 17.06
N PRO A 20 -14.03 -4.51 16.57
CA PRO A 20 -13.66 -5.74 17.25
C PRO A 20 -13.30 -5.45 18.72
N SER A 21 -13.84 -6.26 19.62
CA SER A 21 -13.80 -6.01 21.06
C SER A 21 -12.38 -5.80 21.64
N SER A 22 -12.28 -4.81 22.55
CA SER A 22 -11.06 -4.39 23.26
C SER A 22 -10.44 -5.50 24.16
N PRO A 23 -9.15 -5.40 24.54
CA PRO A 23 -8.33 -6.50 25.04
C PRO A 23 -8.54 -6.92 26.53
N ASP A 24 -9.51 -6.35 27.26
CA ASP A 24 -9.69 -6.62 28.69
C ASP A 24 -10.57 -7.85 29.03
N GLY A 25 -10.96 -8.65 28.02
CA GLY A 25 -11.65 -9.93 28.19
C GLY A 25 -10.75 -11.15 27.98
N ALA A 26 -11.19 -12.35 28.39
CA ALA A 26 -10.55 -13.59 27.93
C ALA A 26 -10.50 -13.57 26.39
N ALA A 27 -9.33 -13.80 25.80
CA ALA A 27 -9.16 -13.72 24.35
C ALA A 27 -10.22 -14.60 23.66
N PRO A 28 -10.96 -14.06 22.67
CA PRO A 28 -11.99 -14.83 21.98
C PRO A 28 -11.41 -16.15 21.42
N PRO A 29 -12.19 -17.24 21.43
CA PRO A 29 -11.72 -18.53 20.94
C PRO A 29 -11.49 -18.51 19.42
N ASP A 30 -10.74 -19.49 18.91
CA ASP A 30 -10.57 -19.72 17.47
C ASP A 30 -11.78 -20.40 16.82
N ARG A 31 -12.80 -20.78 17.60
CA ARG A 31 -13.95 -21.60 17.19
C ARG A 31 -15.19 -21.32 18.04
N VAL A 32 -16.34 -21.79 17.58
CA VAL A 32 -17.57 -21.75 18.38
C VAL A 32 -17.48 -22.77 19.52
N THR A 33 -17.53 -22.27 20.76
CA THR A 33 -17.43 -23.09 21.98
C THR A 33 -18.80 -23.63 22.40
N ASP A 34 -19.86 -22.82 22.34
CA ASP A 34 -21.24 -23.26 22.54
C ASP A 34 -21.87 -23.71 21.21
N THR A 35 -21.56 -24.94 20.81
CA THR A 35 -22.07 -25.52 19.55
C THR A 35 -23.58 -25.76 19.53
N SER A 36 -24.31 -25.54 20.63
CA SER A 36 -25.78 -25.59 20.64
C SER A 36 -26.42 -24.41 19.89
N GLN A 37 -25.66 -23.33 19.70
CA GLN A 37 -26.04 -22.15 18.93
C GLN A 37 -25.82 -22.32 17.42
N LEU A 38 -25.20 -23.42 16.98
CA LEU A 38 -25.04 -23.78 15.58
C LEU A 38 -26.26 -24.58 15.07
N PRO A 39 -26.53 -24.59 13.74
CA PRO A 39 -27.59 -25.42 13.16
C PRO A 39 -27.43 -26.91 13.52
N SER A 40 -28.54 -27.61 13.80
CA SER A 40 -28.52 -29.00 14.30
C SER A 40 -27.70 -30.02 13.49
N ASN A 41 -27.45 -29.75 12.20
CA ASN A 41 -26.69 -30.59 11.28
C ASN A 41 -25.26 -30.07 10.98
N TRP A 42 -24.74 -29.08 11.72
CA TRP A 42 -23.47 -28.41 11.45
C TRP A 42 -22.30 -29.38 11.23
N ARG A 43 -22.22 -30.48 12.01
CA ARG A 43 -21.16 -31.51 11.92
C ARG A 43 -21.07 -32.21 10.56
N LYS A 44 -22.16 -32.19 9.78
CA LYS A 44 -22.24 -32.78 8.43
C LYS A 44 -22.33 -31.72 7.34
N SER A 45 -22.30 -30.44 7.71
CA SER A 45 -22.39 -29.33 6.77
C SER A 45 -21.05 -29.14 6.07
N GLY A 46 -21.09 -29.05 4.74
CA GLY A 46 -19.95 -28.58 3.93
C GLY A 46 -19.87 -27.06 3.84
N ASP A 47 -20.52 -26.34 4.75
CA ASP A 47 -20.46 -24.89 4.80
C ASP A 47 -19.08 -24.42 5.27
N ARG A 48 -18.52 -23.46 4.56
CA ARG A 48 -17.17 -22.93 4.77
C ARG A 48 -17.21 -21.42 4.73
N MET A 49 -16.54 -20.79 5.66
CA MET A 49 -16.28 -19.36 5.65
C MET A 49 -14.84 -19.12 5.20
N VAL A 50 -14.65 -18.15 4.31
CA VAL A 50 -13.33 -17.67 3.89
C VAL A 50 -13.35 -16.16 4.07
N THR A 51 -12.28 -15.63 4.66
CA THR A 51 -12.01 -14.21 4.73
C THR A 51 -10.52 -13.99 4.60
N TYR A 52 -10.09 -12.75 4.72
CA TYR A 52 -8.69 -12.39 4.70
C TYR A 52 -8.41 -11.21 5.62
N ASP A 53 -7.15 -11.00 5.91
CA ASP A 53 -6.67 -9.75 6.47
C ASP A 53 -5.20 -9.60 6.10
N GLY A 54 -4.63 -8.42 6.25
CA GLY A 54 -3.22 -8.22 5.92
C GLY A 54 -2.52 -7.24 6.83
N ASP A 55 -1.23 -7.47 6.98
CA ASP A 55 -0.28 -6.64 7.72
C ASP A 55 1.04 -6.56 6.93
N ALA A 56 2.14 -6.14 7.55
CA ALA A 56 3.44 -6.04 6.89
C ALA A 56 4.04 -7.42 6.50
N THR A 57 3.65 -8.51 7.17
CA THR A 57 4.17 -9.87 6.96
C THR A 57 3.51 -10.59 5.78
N GLY A 58 2.26 -10.22 5.44
CA GLY A 58 1.59 -10.75 4.26
C GLY A 58 0.09 -10.52 4.22
N PHE A 59 -0.51 -10.98 3.13
CA PHE A 59 -1.95 -11.12 2.96
C PHE A 59 -2.37 -12.52 3.43
N HIS A 60 -3.08 -12.60 4.55
CA HIS A 60 -3.48 -13.84 5.21
C HIS A 60 -4.86 -14.28 4.76
N VAL A 61 -4.96 -15.42 4.09
CA VAL A 61 -6.24 -16.07 3.74
C VAL A 61 -6.66 -16.96 4.90
N LEU A 62 -7.80 -16.66 5.51
CA LEU A 62 -8.34 -17.37 6.67
C LEU A 62 -9.55 -18.21 6.26
N VAL A 63 -9.68 -19.41 6.83
CA VAL A 63 -10.76 -20.35 6.52
C VAL A 63 -11.28 -21.03 7.78
N ALA A 64 -12.59 -21.24 7.84
CA ALA A 64 -13.26 -21.97 8.90
C ALA A 64 -14.38 -22.86 8.35
N ASP A 65 -14.43 -24.11 8.82
CA ASP A 65 -15.39 -25.10 8.36
C ASP A 65 -16.48 -25.32 9.41
N SER A 66 -17.75 -25.32 8.97
CA SER A 66 -18.90 -25.57 9.84
C SER A 66 -18.76 -26.91 10.55
N ALA A 67 -18.34 -27.97 9.85
CA ALA A 67 -18.10 -29.31 10.40
C ALA A 67 -17.09 -29.37 11.56
N HIS A 68 -16.29 -28.32 11.75
CA HIS A 68 -15.32 -28.16 12.82
C HIS A 68 -15.70 -27.03 13.79
N ALA A 69 -17.00 -26.70 13.90
CA ALA A 69 -17.52 -25.61 14.71
C ALA A 69 -16.91 -24.25 14.33
N TYR A 70 -16.60 -24.06 13.04
CA TYR A 70 -15.88 -22.90 12.52
C TYR A 70 -14.57 -22.62 13.25
N ALA A 71 -13.79 -23.67 13.53
CA ALA A 71 -12.41 -23.50 13.94
C ALA A 71 -11.60 -22.86 12.81
N TRP A 72 -11.14 -21.64 13.04
CA TRP A 72 -10.38 -20.85 12.09
C TRP A 72 -8.93 -21.32 11.97
N ARG A 73 -8.42 -21.25 10.75
CA ARG A 73 -7.00 -21.46 10.44
C ARG A 73 -6.57 -20.60 9.27
N THR A 74 -5.28 -20.39 9.11
CA THR A 74 -4.71 -19.72 7.94
C THR A 74 -4.49 -20.73 6.83
N ALA A 75 -5.19 -20.56 5.71
CA ALA A 75 -4.97 -21.37 4.51
C ALA A 75 -3.63 -20.98 3.86
N ALA A 76 -3.38 -19.68 3.68
CA ALA A 76 -2.16 -19.17 3.06
C ALA A 76 -1.79 -17.78 3.61
N THR A 77 -0.52 -17.42 3.50
CA THR A 77 -0.02 -16.06 3.68
C THR A 77 0.75 -15.69 2.42
N LEU A 78 0.30 -14.65 1.72
CA LEU A 78 0.85 -14.23 0.44
C LEU A 78 1.60 -12.90 0.60
N SER A 79 2.86 -12.87 0.22
CA SER A 79 3.64 -11.64 0.10
C SER A 79 4.64 -11.80 -1.04
N GLU A 80 5.24 -10.70 -1.48
CA GLU A 80 6.35 -10.77 -2.43
C GLU A 80 7.68 -10.48 -1.73
N PRO A 81 8.64 -11.42 -1.82
CA PRO A 81 10.02 -11.23 -1.44
C PRO A 81 10.56 -9.82 -1.67
N GLY A 82 10.76 -9.11 -0.56
CA GLY A 82 11.46 -7.83 -0.48
C GLY A 82 10.65 -6.60 -0.86
N ILE A 83 9.38 -6.74 -1.21
CA ILE A 83 8.51 -5.57 -1.30
C ILE A 83 8.20 -5.08 0.11
N ASP A 84 8.78 -3.93 0.48
CA ASP A 84 8.48 -3.25 1.74
C ASP A 84 7.08 -2.61 1.69
N THR A 85 6.22 -3.03 2.61
CA THR A 85 4.93 -2.40 2.85
C THR A 85 4.57 -2.49 4.32
N ASP A 86 3.78 -1.53 4.79
CA ASP A 86 3.17 -1.59 6.11
C ASP A 86 1.96 -2.51 6.15
N GLN A 87 1.34 -2.77 5.00
CA GLN A 87 0.15 -3.60 4.91
C GLN A 87 -0.03 -4.17 3.50
N TRP A 88 -0.25 -5.47 3.42
CA TRP A 88 -0.78 -6.11 2.23
C TRP A 88 -2.30 -5.99 2.18
N ILE A 89 -2.85 -5.51 1.06
CA ILE A 89 -4.29 -5.39 0.82
C ILE A 89 -4.68 -6.27 -0.36
N GLY A 90 -5.98 -6.54 -0.50
CA GLY A 90 -6.44 -7.39 -1.59
C GLY A 90 -7.89 -7.81 -1.45
N GLN A 91 -8.24 -8.81 -2.27
CA GLN A 91 -9.57 -9.40 -2.35
C GLN A 91 -9.47 -10.88 -2.71
N THR A 92 -10.48 -11.65 -2.35
CA THR A 92 -10.58 -13.07 -2.69
C THR A 92 -11.95 -13.41 -3.26
N CYS A 93 -12.01 -14.45 -4.06
CA CYS A 93 -13.27 -15.11 -4.41
C CYS A 93 -13.11 -16.63 -4.27
N VAL A 94 -14.17 -17.30 -3.82
CA VAL A 94 -14.19 -18.75 -3.58
C VAL A 94 -14.83 -19.47 -4.77
N THR A 95 -14.19 -20.54 -5.25
CA THR A 95 -14.71 -21.33 -6.38
C THR A 95 -15.93 -22.15 -6.01
N GLY A 96 -16.61 -22.72 -7.01
CA GLY A 96 -17.88 -23.40 -6.83
C GLY A 96 -17.86 -24.61 -5.88
N SER A 97 -16.74 -25.33 -5.80
CA SER A 97 -16.56 -26.41 -4.80
C SER A 97 -16.47 -25.89 -3.36
N GLY A 98 -16.00 -24.66 -3.16
CA GLY A 98 -15.57 -24.17 -1.86
C GLY A 98 -14.14 -24.56 -1.48
N ASP A 99 -13.42 -25.28 -2.34
CA ASP A 99 -12.09 -25.83 -2.03
C ASP A 99 -10.93 -24.96 -2.50
N LYS A 100 -11.18 -24.02 -3.41
CA LYS A 100 -10.16 -23.07 -3.88
C LYS A 100 -10.60 -21.62 -3.67
N ALA A 101 -9.64 -20.75 -3.42
CA ALA A 101 -9.80 -19.31 -3.55
C ALA A 101 -8.88 -18.77 -4.63
N VAL A 102 -9.38 -17.85 -5.44
CA VAL A 102 -8.53 -16.97 -6.26
C VAL A 102 -8.35 -15.68 -5.49
N VAL A 103 -7.11 -15.21 -5.44
CA VAL A 103 -6.69 -14.08 -4.61
C VAL A 103 -6.00 -13.05 -5.47
N VAL A 104 -6.33 -11.78 -5.26
CA VAL A 104 -5.62 -10.61 -5.79
C VAL A 104 -5.08 -9.81 -4.61
N TYR A 105 -3.79 -9.53 -4.58
CA TYR A 105 -3.13 -8.86 -3.44
C TYR A 105 -2.01 -7.92 -3.91
N ALA A 106 -1.77 -6.86 -3.14
CA ALA A 106 -0.74 -5.86 -3.42
C ALA A 106 -0.31 -5.13 -2.14
N PRO A 107 0.84 -4.45 -2.14
CA PRO A 107 1.16 -3.43 -1.14
C PRO A 107 0.06 -2.36 -1.11
N ARG A 108 -0.30 -1.87 0.08
CA ARG A 108 -1.33 -0.82 0.23
C ARG A 108 -1.05 0.43 -0.60
N GLN A 109 0.23 0.76 -0.79
CA GLN A 109 0.71 1.89 -1.60
C GLN A 109 0.21 1.84 -3.04
N ALA A 110 -0.02 0.64 -3.60
CA ALA A 110 -0.55 0.50 -4.95
C ALA A 110 -1.96 1.09 -5.11
N ALA A 111 -2.70 1.32 -4.03
CA ALA A 111 -3.99 2.00 -4.10
C ALA A 111 -3.87 3.53 -4.29
N ASN A 112 -2.67 4.10 -4.11
CA ASN A 112 -2.46 5.55 -4.14
C ASN A 112 -2.29 6.11 -5.54
N ASP A 113 -1.82 5.35 -6.52
CA ASP A 113 -1.66 5.83 -7.88
C ASP A 113 -2.43 4.97 -8.90
N GLN A 114 -2.72 5.55 -10.06
CA GLN A 114 -3.52 4.89 -11.07
C GLN A 114 -2.86 3.63 -11.61
N GLN A 115 -1.54 3.65 -11.85
CA GLN A 115 -0.84 2.53 -12.49
C GLN A 115 -0.74 1.35 -11.52
N GLY A 116 -0.31 1.60 -10.28
CA GLY A 116 -0.28 0.60 -9.21
C GLY A 116 -1.65 -0.05 -9.00
N PHE A 117 -2.72 0.74 -9.01
CA PHE A 117 -4.08 0.23 -8.81
C PHE A 117 -4.55 -0.61 -9.99
N GLN A 118 -4.29 -0.17 -11.21
CA GLN A 118 -4.84 -0.78 -12.41
C GLN A 118 -4.05 -2.01 -12.86
N GLU A 119 -2.75 -2.05 -12.61
CA GLU A 119 -1.83 -3.03 -13.21
C GLU A 119 -0.77 -3.56 -12.24
N GLY A 120 -0.80 -3.18 -10.95
CA GLY A 120 0.25 -3.50 -9.98
C GLY A 120 -0.03 -4.69 -9.05
N ALA A 121 -1.22 -5.31 -9.10
CA ALA A 121 -1.58 -6.36 -8.16
C ALA A 121 -1.12 -7.76 -8.60
N PHE A 122 -0.68 -8.57 -7.65
CA PHE A 122 -0.38 -9.98 -7.84
C PHE A 122 -1.63 -10.84 -7.76
N ALA A 123 -1.60 -12.01 -8.40
CA ALA A 123 -2.69 -12.97 -8.32
C ALA A 123 -2.19 -14.38 -7.98
N ALA A 124 -2.99 -15.13 -7.22
CA ALA A 124 -2.68 -16.51 -6.83
C ALA A 124 -3.95 -17.36 -6.74
N VAL A 125 -3.78 -18.68 -6.85
CA VAL A 125 -4.78 -19.69 -6.49
C VAL A 125 -4.34 -20.36 -5.19
N VAL A 126 -5.22 -20.40 -4.21
CA VAL A 126 -5.01 -21.03 -2.90
C VAL A 126 -5.92 -22.24 -2.77
N ASP A 127 -5.36 -23.41 -2.49
CA ASP A 127 -6.12 -24.57 -2.00
C ASP A 127 -6.50 -24.33 -0.54
N LEU A 128 -7.80 -24.23 -0.27
CA LEU A 128 -8.31 -23.94 1.05
C LEU A 128 -8.25 -25.17 1.97
N THR A 129 -8.03 -26.36 1.45
CA THR A 129 -7.94 -27.61 2.21
C THR A 129 -6.55 -27.81 2.80
N ASP A 130 -5.50 -27.75 1.97
CA ASP A 130 -4.12 -28.05 2.38
C ASP A 130 -3.19 -26.82 2.41
N GLY A 131 -3.68 -25.66 1.96
CA GLY A 131 -2.93 -24.41 1.92
C GLY A 131 -1.97 -24.27 0.75
N ALA A 132 -2.02 -25.16 -0.25
CA ALA A 132 -1.15 -25.06 -1.42
C ALA A 132 -1.39 -23.75 -2.20
N VAL A 133 -0.32 -23.06 -2.56
CA VAL A 133 -0.35 -21.77 -3.27
C VAL A 133 0.24 -21.92 -4.67
N THR A 134 -0.47 -21.41 -5.67
CA THR A 134 0.04 -21.25 -7.04
C THR A 134 -0.05 -19.78 -7.46
N LYS A 135 1.08 -19.08 -7.53
CA LYS A 135 1.15 -17.69 -8.01
C LYS A 135 1.04 -17.63 -9.54
N LEU A 136 0.28 -16.66 -10.04
CA LEU A 136 -0.02 -16.50 -11.45
C LEU A 136 0.96 -15.53 -12.13
N PRO A 137 1.23 -15.69 -13.44
CA PRO A 137 2.30 -14.96 -14.14
C PRO A 137 1.93 -13.55 -14.61
N GLU A 138 0.76 -13.01 -14.24
CA GLU A 138 0.26 -11.73 -14.73
C GLU A 138 -0.08 -10.81 -13.56
N LEU A 139 0.28 -9.53 -13.67
CA LEU A 139 -0.24 -8.49 -12.78
C LEU A 139 -1.63 -8.07 -13.22
N VAL A 140 -2.48 -7.67 -12.27
CA VAL A 140 -3.90 -7.37 -12.49
C VAL A 140 -4.33 -6.13 -11.70
N SER A 141 -5.59 -5.72 -11.84
CA SER A 141 -6.13 -4.55 -11.11
C SER A 141 -6.57 -4.88 -9.68
N LEU A 142 -6.48 -3.93 -8.76
CA LEU A 142 -7.11 -3.93 -7.43
C LEU A 142 -8.59 -3.52 -7.44
N ALA A 143 -9.24 -3.39 -8.60
CA ALA A 143 -10.66 -3.02 -8.67
C ALA A 143 -11.55 -3.97 -7.86
N TYR A 144 -12.59 -3.45 -7.21
CA TYR A 144 -13.35 -4.16 -6.16
C TYR A 144 -13.96 -5.53 -6.55
N PHE A 145 -14.05 -5.79 -7.84
CA PHE A 145 -14.68 -6.96 -8.42
C PHE A 145 -13.65 -8.00 -8.93
N ASN A 146 -12.37 -7.80 -8.64
CA ASN A 146 -11.28 -8.63 -9.11
C ASN A 146 -10.63 -9.34 -7.91
N PRO A 147 -10.74 -10.67 -7.79
CA PRO A 147 -11.19 -11.64 -8.79
C PRO A 147 -12.71 -11.87 -8.84
N GLY A 148 -13.22 -12.32 -9.99
CA GLY A 148 -14.62 -12.74 -10.16
C GLY A 148 -14.77 -14.25 -10.34
N CYS A 149 -15.37 -14.95 -9.37
CA CYS A 149 -15.56 -16.41 -9.40
C CYS A 149 -16.89 -16.83 -10.04
N GLY A 150 -16.88 -17.99 -10.68
CA GLY A 150 -18.06 -18.61 -11.29
C GLY A 150 -18.83 -19.55 -10.35
N ASP A 151 -19.74 -20.34 -10.92
CA ASP A 151 -20.42 -21.45 -10.24
C ASP A 151 -19.63 -22.77 -10.24
N GLY A 152 -18.43 -22.79 -10.85
CA GLY A 152 -17.49 -23.91 -10.88
C GLY A 152 -16.05 -23.51 -10.49
N GLU A 153 -15.05 -24.22 -11.01
CA GLU A 153 -13.61 -24.03 -10.69
C GLU A 153 -12.91 -22.95 -11.53
N GLN A 154 -13.68 -22.05 -12.14
CA GLN A 154 -13.14 -20.97 -12.94
C GLN A 154 -13.30 -19.63 -12.23
N ALA A 155 -12.38 -18.72 -12.53
CA ALA A 155 -12.48 -17.31 -12.19
C ALA A 155 -12.02 -16.44 -13.37
N VAL A 156 -12.35 -15.16 -13.33
CA VAL A 156 -11.85 -14.16 -14.27
C VAL A 156 -11.08 -13.11 -13.48
N LEU A 157 -9.87 -12.84 -13.94
CA LEU A 157 -9.09 -11.68 -13.53
C LEU A 157 -9.16 -10.58 -14.59
N THR A 158 -9.01 -9.32 -14.19
CA THR A 158 -9.10 -8.18 -15.10
C THR A 158 -8.01 -7.13 -14.88
N ARG A 159 -7.56 -6.50 -15.97
CA ARG A 159 -6.82 -5.22 -15.93
C ARG A 159 -7.17 -4.39 -17.18
N PRO A 160 -7.05 -3.06 -17.14
CA PRO A 160 -7.07 -2.28 -18.37
C PRO A 160 -5.84 -2.60 -19.23
N GLN A 161 -5.96 -2.36 -20.53
CA GLN A 161 -4.89 -2.46 -21.51
C GLN A 161 -5.13 -1.41 -22.60
N GLY A 162 -4.55 -0.21 -22.43
CA GLY A 162 -4.90 0.93 -23.28
C GLY A 162 -6.37 1.29 -23.12
N ASP A 163 -7.11 1.30 -24.24
CA ASP A 163 -8.56 1.53 -24.24
C ASP A 163 -9.38 0.23 -24.10
N ASP A 164 -8.73 -0.92 -23.90
CA ASP A 164 -9.36 -2.22 -23.76
C ASP A 164 -9.35 -2.70 -22.30
N THR A 165 -10.16 -3.71 -21.99
CA THR A 165 -10.04 -4.55 -20.79
C THR A 165 -9.48 -5.91 -21.16
N GLN A 166 -8.38 -6.30 -20.52
CA GLN A 166 -7.88 -7.66 -20.60
C GLN A 166 -8.62 -8.56 -19.60
N LEU A 167 -9.20 -9.65 -20.09
CA LEU A 167 -9.88 -10.69 -19.31
C LEU A 167 -9.02 -11.96 -19.29
N LEU A 168 -8.63 -12.40 -18.09
CA LEU A 168 -7.80 -13.58 -17.88
C LEU A 168 -8.64 -14.66 -17.19
N THR A 169 -9.03 -15.70 -17.93
CA THR A 169 -9.74 -16.85 -17.36
C THR A 169 -8.74 -17.76 -16.65
N VAL A 170 -8.94 -17.95 -15.36
CA VAL A 170 -8.18 -18.85 -14.49
C VAL A 170 -8.94 -20.15 -14.35
N ASP A 171 -8.24 -21.27 -14.55
CA ASP A 171 -8.68 -22.59 -14.08
C ASP A 171 -8.03 -22.82 -12.72
N ALA A 172 -8.82 -22.69 -11.65
CA ALA A 172 -8.33 -22.81 -10.28
C ALA A 172 -8.01 -24.27 -9.91
N GLY A 173 -8.62 -25.24 -10.58
CA GLY A 173 -8.27 -26.66 -10.42
C GLY A 173 -6.86 -26.95 -10.94
N GLN A 174 -6.45 -26.27 -12.00
CA GLN A 174 -5.11 -26.40 -12.59
C GLN A 174 -4.11 -25.33 -12.11
N GLY A 175 -4.56 -24.33 -11.36
CA GLY A 175 -3.71 -23.24 -10.87
C GLY A 175 -3.10 -22.39 -11.99
N ARG A 176 -3.78 -22.22 -13.13
CA ARG A 176 -3.20 -21.51 -14.28
C ARG A 176 -4.21 -20.67 -15.06
N ILE A 177 -3.70 -19.66 -15.75
CA ILE A 177 -4.46 -18.91 -16.75
C ILE A 177 -4.62 -19.79 -17.99
N VAL A 178 -5.86 -20.04 -18.40
CA VAL A 178 -6.19 -20.91 -19.55
C VAL A 178 -6.59 -20.13 -20.80
N ARG A 179 -6.98 -18.87 -20.65
CA ARG A 179 -7.35 -17.98 -21.74
C ARG A 179 -7.09 -16.53 -21.35
N GLN A 180 -6.51 -15.77 -22.27
CA GLN A 180 -6.39 -14.32 -22.20
C GLN A 180 -7.08 -13.73 -23.43
N GLN A 181 -7.88 -12.69 -23.24
CA GLN A 181 -8.55 -11.98 -24.33
C GLN A 181 -8.67 -10.51 -23.97
N SER A 182 -8.45 -9.64 -24.95
CA SER A 182 -8.69 -8.21 -24.81
C SER A 182 -10.04 -7.90 -25.44
N VAL A 183 -10.88 -7.23 -24.65
CA VAL A 183 -12.19 -6.76 -25.09
C VAL A 183 -12.13 -5.27 -25.03
N ALA A 184 -12.54 -4.60 -26.10
CA ALA A 184 -12.59 -3.16 -26.09
C ALA A 184 -13.37 -2.66 -24.85
N GLY A 185 -13.00 -1.49 -24.35
CA GLY A 185 -13.77 -0.72 -23.40
C GLY A 185 -13.57 -1.17 -21.96
N GLN A 186 -14.24 -0.51 -21.03
CA GLN A 186 -14.14 -0.81 -19.60
C GLN A 186 -15.20 -1.82 -19.20
N LEU A 187 -14.81 -3.09 -19.12
CA LEU A 187 -15.63 -4.16 -18.55
C LEU A 187 -15.32 -4.29 -17.05
N THR A 188 -16.38 -4.39 -16.25
CA THR A 188 -16.26 -4.56 -14.78
C THR A 188 -17.08 -5.74 -14.31
N SER A 189 -16.80 -6.23 -13.10
CA SER A 189 -17.52 -7.38 -12.52
C SER A 189 -17.56 -8.61 -13.44
N ALA A 190 -16.44 -8.89 -14.09
CA ALA A 190 -16.33 -10.02 -14.99
C ALA A 190 -16.33 -11.33 -14.20
N VAL A 191 -17.21 -12.26 -14.57
CA VAL A 191 -17.35 -13.59 -13.95
C VAL A 191 -17.51 -14.67 -15.00
N PRO A 192 -17.02 -15.90 -14.79
CA PRO A 192 -17.35 -17.03 -15.65
C PRO A 192 -18.87 -17.21 -15.73
N PHE A 193 -19.40 -17.39 -16.94
CA PHE A 193 -20.83 -17.57 -17.15
C PHE A 193 -21.10 -18.42 -18.41
N GLY A 194 -21.69 -19.60 -18.22
CA GLY A 194 -21.82 -20.59 -19.28
C GLY A 194 -20.45 -21.01 -19.82
N THR A 195 -20.25 -20.96 -21.14
CA THR A 195 -18.95 -21.26 -21.78
C THR A 195 -18.03 -20.03 -21.92
N GLY A 196 -18.49 -18.87 -21.47
CA GLY A 196 -17.83 -17.57 -21.66
C GLY A 196 -17.71 -16.80 -20.36
N ILE A 197 -17.80 -15.48 -20.47
CA ILE A 197 -17.72 -14.54 -19.35
C ILE A 197 -18.96 -13.65 -19.40
N ALA A 198 -19.57 -13.35 -18.25
CA ALA A 198 -20.49 -12.23 -18.12
C ALA A 198 -19.76 -11.05 -17.48
N ALA A 199 -20.06 -9.83 -17.92
CA ALA A 199 -19.47 -8.62 -17.35
C ALA A 199 -20.47 -7.47 -17.42
N SER A 200 -20.23 -6.45 -16.61
CA SER A 200 -20.88 -5.16 -16.72
C SER A 200 -20.14 -4.30 -17.73
N SER A 201 -20.91 -3.69 -18.65
CA SER A 201 -20.44 -2.74 -19.66
C SER A 201 -21.48 -1.62 -19.71
N GLY A 202 -21.19 -0.50 -19.05
CA GLY A 202 -22.09 0.64 -18.99
C GLY A 202 -23.37 0.31 -18.25
N ASP A 203 -24.52 0.57 -18.87
CA ASP A 203 -25.84 0.20 -18.36
C ASP A 203 -26.20 -1.28 -18.62
N SER A 204 -25.32 -2.04 -19.26
CA SER A 204 -25.61 -3.35 -19.81
C SER A 204 -24.89 -4.46 -19.05
N VAL A 205 -25.55 -5.62 -18.94
CA VAL A 205 -24.84 -6.88 -18.72
C VAL A 205 -24.53 -7.48 -20.09
N VAL A 206 -23.27 -7.82 -20.33
CA VAL A 206 -22.81 -8.42 -21.57
C VAL A 206 -22.25 -9.82 -21.33
N SER A 207 -22.28 -10.64 -22.38
CA SER A 207 -21.57 -11.91 -22.46
C SER A 207 -20.41 -11.77 -23.44
N VAL A 208 -19.25 -12.33 -23.08
CA VAL A 208 -18.04 -12.40 -23.90
C VAL A 208 -17.77 -13.86 -24.19
N ASN A 209 -17.71 -14.22 -25.47
CA ASN A 209 -17.43 -15.61 -25.87
C ASN A 209 -15.92 -15.92 -25.82
N GLY A 210 -15.51 -17.13 -26.18
CA GLY A 210 -14.09 -17.53 -26.16
C GLY A 210 -13.18 -16.86 -27.19
N LYS A 211 -13.72 -16.03 -28.09
CA LYS A 211 -12.98 -15.24 -29.09
C LYS A 211 -12.89 -13.75 -28.74
N GLY A 212 -13.51 -13.32 -27.63
CA GLY A 212 -13.63 -11.91 -27.27
C GLY A 212 -14.86 -11.21 -27.85
N ASP A 213 -15.76 -11.90 -28.58
CA ASP A 213 -16.95 -11.24 -29.13
C ASP A 213 -17.95 -10.92 -28.02
N VAL A 214 -18.42 -9.67 -27.99
CA VAL A 214 -19.35 -9.15 -27.00
C VAL A 214 -20.79 -9.22 -27.49
N ARG A 215 -21.69 -9.75 -26.66
CA ARG A 215 -23.15 -9.75 -26.88
C ARG A 215 -23.86 -9.24 -25.64
N THR A 216 -24.67 -8.19 -25.78
CA THR A 216 -25.56 -7.71 -24.71
C THR A 216 -26.56 -8.80 -24.29
N LEU A 217 -26.61 -9.10 -22.99
CA LEU A 217 -27.62 -9.96 -22.38
C LEU A 217 -28.86 -9.14 -22.02
N THR A 218 -28.67 -8.03 -21.31
CA THR A 218 -29.75 -7.11 -20.93
C THR A 218 -29.20 -5.70 -20.77
N ARG A 219 -30.10 -4.71 -20.82
CA ARG A 219 -29.85 -3.31 -20.46
C ARG A 219 -30.64 -2.97 -19.20
N ALA A 220 -30.01 -2.26 -18.28
CA ALA A 220 -30.62 -1.77 -17.06
C ALA A 220 -30.69 -0.23 -17.07
N GLY A 221 -31.36 0.38 -16.08
CA GLY A 221 -31.47 1.85 -15.98
C GLY A 221 -30.25 2.53 -15.37
N GLY A 222 -29.19 1.78 -15.09
CA GLY A 222 -27.95 2.20 -14.44
C GLY A 222 -26.90 1.11 -14.56
N ARG A 223 -25.67 1.37 -14.10
CA ARG A 223 -24.56 0.42 -14.24
C ARG A 223 -24.74 -0.85 -13.39
N PRO A 224 -24.75 -2.05 -13.99
CA PRO A 224 -24.67 -3.31 -13.25
C PRO A 224 -23.39 -3.41 -12.43
N PHE A 225 -23.47 -3.89 -11.20
CA PHE A 225 -22.33 -4.15 -10.32
C PHE A 225 -22.59 -5.39 -9.46
N ARG A 226 -21.52 -5.99 -8.91
CA ARG A 226 -21.57 -7.27 -8.16
C ARG A 226 -22.34 -8.37 -8.90
N LEU A 227 -21.82 -8.77 -10.05
CA LEU A 227 -22.36 -9.86 -10.86
C LEU A 227 -22.01 -11.20 -10.22
N VAL A 228 -23.00 -12.06 -10.01
CA VAL A 228 -22.86 -13.35 -9.33
C VAL A 228 -23.63 -14.43 -10.09
N PRO A 229 -22.97 -15.46 -10.66
CA PRO A 229 -23.65 -16.56 -11.33
C PRO A 229 -24.48 -17.43 -10.37
N ASP A 230 -25.65 -17.87 -10.81
CA ASP A 230 -26.46 -18.87 -10.12
C ASP A 230 -26.47 -20.22 -10.85
N ALA A 231 -26.78 -21.29 -10.12
CA ALA A 231 -26.76 -22.67 -10.61
C ALA A 231 -27.77 -22.98 -11.73
N GLN A 232 -28.63 -22.03 -12.13
CA GLN A 232 -29.71 -22.19 -13.11
C GLN A 232 -29.50 -21.32 -14.35
N THR A 233 -28.24 -21.17 -14.81
CA THR A 233 -27.87 -20.33 -15.95
C THR A 233 -28.28 -18.86 -15.82
N GLY A 234 -28.54 -18.43 -14.58
CA GLY A 234 -28.87 -17.06 -14.24
C GLY A 234 -27.66 -16.33 -13.70
N LEU A 235 -27.76 -15.00 -13.71
CA LEU A 235 -26.77 -14.09 -13.19
C LEU A 235 -27.50 -13.06 -12.34
N ALA A 236 -27.19 -13.04 -11.05
CA ALA A 236 -27.60 -12.00 -10.13
C ALA A 236 -26.73 -10.76 -10.35
N TYR A 237 -27.32 -9.58 -10.20
CA TYR A 237 -26.57 -8.33 -10.21
C TYR A 237 -27.34 -7.21 -9.50
N GLN A 238 -26.61 -6.18 -9.09
CA GLN A 238 -27.18 -4.96 -8.53
C GLN A 238 -27.11 -3.82 -9.55
N VAL A 239 -28.07 -2.91 -9.49
CA VAL A 239 -28.09 -1.70 -10.33
C VAL A 239 -28.51 -0.52 -9.48
N PRO A 240 -27.71 0.56 -9.37
CA PRO A 240 -28.17 1.82 -8.80
C PRO A 240 -29.33 2.34 -9.64
N SER A 241 -30.40 2.76 -8.98
CA SER A 241 -31.55 3.41 -9.62
C SER A 241 -31.74 4.81 -9.05
N GLY A 242 -32.60 5.61 -9.67
CA GLY A 242 -32.98 6.93 -9.15
C GLY A 242 -33.43 6.88 -7.68
N ASP A 243 -33.42 8.05 -7.02
CA ASP A 243 -33.82 8.23 -5.61
C ASP A 243 -32.93 7.52 -4.57
N LYS A 244 -31.61 7.42 -4.85
CA LYS A 244 -30.63 6.76 -3.97
C LYS A 244 -31.02 5.31 -3.64
N ALA A 245 -31.60 4.61 -4.61
CA ALA A 245 -32.03 3.22 -4.46
C ALA A 245 -31.12 2.26 -5.23
N VAL A 246 -31.23 0.98 -4.90
CA VAL A 246 -30.57 -0.13 -5.60
C VAL A 246 -31.60 -1.20 -5.91
N GLN A 247 -31.55 -1.74 -7.11
CA GLN A 247 -32.34 -2.90 -7.52
C GLN A 247 -31.48 -4.15 -7.51
N VAL A 248 -32.04 -5.25 -7.00
CA VAL A 248 -31.48 -6.59 -7.17
C VAL A 248 -32.18 -7.24 -8.36
N ARG A 249 -31.42 -7.69 -9.35
CA ARG A 249 -31.93 -8.19 -10.62
C ARG A 249 -31.34 -9.56 -10.95
N ARG A 250 -32.01 -10.28 -11.85
CA ARG A 250 -31.53 -11.56 -12.39
C ARG A 250 -31.74 -11.59 -13.89
N VAL A 251 -30.67 -11.85 -14.63
CA VAL A 251 -30.69 -12.10 -16.08
C VAL A 251 -30.27 -13.53 -16.39
N THR A 252 -30.90 -14.18 -17.38
CA THR A 252 -30.51 -15.52 -17.86
C THR A 252 -29.64 -15.44 -19.12
N ALA A 253 -29.00 -16.55 -19.49
CA ALA A 253 -28.10 -16.62 -20.65
C ALA A 253 -28.77 -16.25 -22.00
N ASP A 254 -30.08 -16.42 -22.11
CA ASP A 254 -30.89 -15.99 -23.28
C ASP A 254 -31.22 -14.49 -23.28
N GLY A 255 -30.95 -13.77 -22.18
CA GLY A 255 -31.21 -12.34 -22.02
C GLY A 255 -32.50 -11.99 -21.28
N THR A 256 -33.22 -12.97 -20.72
CA THR A 256 -34.43 -12.67 -19.93
C THR A 256 -34.05 -12.06 -18.59
N ASP A 257 -34.38 -10.79 -18.37
CA ASP A 257 -34.08 -10.03 -17.15
C ASP A 257 -35.32 -9.70 -16.32
N ARG A 258 -35.17 -9.71 -14.98
CA ARG A 258 -36.22 -9.36 -14.02
C ARG A 258 -35.66 -8.67 -12.78
N VAL A 259 -36.42 -7.71 -12.26
CA VAL A 259 -36.21 -7.13 -10.92
C VAL A 259 -36.79 -8.08 -9.87
N LEU A 260 -36.00 -8.40 -8.84
CA LEU A 260 -36.39 -9.27 -7.74
C LEU A 260 -36.72 -8.49 -6.46
N GLY A 261 -36.17 -7.29 -6.33
CA GLY A 261 -36.42 -6.40 -5.20
C GLY A 261 -35.65 -5.10 -5.30
N SER A 262 -35.91 -4.19 -4.37
CA SER A 262 -35.23 -2.90 -4.29
C SER A 262 -35.10 -2.40 -2.85
N GLY A 263 -34.01 -1.70 -2.56
CA GLY A 263 -33.76 -1.05 -1.27
C GLY A 263 -33.03 0.28 -1.46
N ALA A 264 -32.69 0.96 -0.37
CA ALA A 264 -31.80 2.12 -0.45
C ALA A 264 -30.39 1.65 -0.83
N LEU A 265 -29.67 2.46 -1.59
CA LEU A 265 -28.29 2.17 -1.99
C LEU A 265 -27.42 1.96 -0.74
N GLY A 266 -26.65 0.87 -0.72
CA GLY A 266 -25.82 0.48 0.43
C GLY A 266 -26.56 -0.29 1.53
N THR A 267 -27.87 -0.54 1.40
CA THR A 267 -28.65 -1.34 2.37
C THR A 267 -28.86 -2.79 1.98
N LEU A 268 -28.54 -3.14 0.72
CA LEU A 268 -28.61 -4.50 0.20
C LEU A 268 -27.30 -4.84 -0.52
N ALA A 269 -26.82 -6.07 -0.39
CA ALA A 269 -25.71 -6.58 -1.17
C ALA A 269 -25.96 -8.00 -1.68
N VAL A 270 -25.55 -8.26 -2.92
CA VAL A 270 -25.59 -9.58 -3.54
C VAL A 270 -24.24 -10.26 -3.39
N HIS A 271 -24.26 -11.50 -2.90
CA HIS A 271 -23.11 -12.38 -2.70
C HIS A 271 -23.38 -13.72 -3.37
N GLY A 272 -22.34 -14.50 -3.66
CA GLY A 272 -22.57 -15.91 -4.03
C GLY A 272 -21.34 -16.77 -4.11
N THR A 273 -21.61 -18.08 -4.08
CA THR A 273 -20.61 -19.14 -4.14
C THR A 273 -21.28 -20.42 -4.64
N GLY A 274 -20.64 -21.17 -5.54
CA GLY A 274 -21.15 -22.47 -6.02
C GLY A 274 -22.56 -22.41 -6.62
N GLY A 275 -22.87 -21.30 -7.31
CA GLY A 275 -24.18 -21.06 -7.91
C GLY A 275 -25.31 -20.77 -6.91
N GLN A 276 -25.00 -20.60 -5.61
CA GLN A 276 -25.92 -20.04 -4.62
C GLN A 276 -25.78 -18.53 -4.58
N VAL A 277 -26.90 -17.83 -4.43
CA VAL A 277 -26.95 -16.37 -4.32
C VAL A 277 -27.55 -15.99 -2.96
N PHE A 278 -26.87 -15.10 -2.25
CA PHE A 278 -27.32 -14.54 -0.99
C PHE A 278 -27.55 -13.04 -1.16
N VAL A 279 -28.62 -12.53 -0.56
CA VAL A 279 -28.87 -11.09 -0.46
C VAL A 279 -28.88 -10.72 1.00
N THR A 280 -27.89 -9.94 1.44
CA THR A 280 -27.77 -9.43 2.81
C THR A 280 -28.36 -8.03 2.92
N GLY A 281 -28.84 -7.70 4.12
CA GLY A 281 -29.41 -6.41 4.48
C GLY A 281 -30.38 -6.59 5.66
N ALA A 282 -30.54 -5.57 6.49
CA ALA A 282 -31.38 -5.65 7.70
C ALA A 282 -32.80 -6.20 7.39
N ASP A 283 -33.42 -5.74 6.30
CA ASP A 283 -34.76 -6.15 5.89
C ASP A 283 -34.77 -6.84 4.49
N ALA A 284 -33.73 -7.61 4.16
CA ALA A 284 -33.55 -8.16 2.80
C ALA A 284 -34.76 -8.97 2.29
N GLY A 285 -35.39 -9.78 3.14
CA GLY A 285 -36.56 -10.60 2.87
C GLY A 285 -37.84 -9.80 2.64
N ASP A 286 -37.95 -8.62 3.23
CA ASP A 286 -39.05 -7.68 2.96
C ASP A 286 -38.84 -6.96 1.62
N LYS A 287 -37.58 -6.67 1.26
CA LYS A 287 -37.24 -6.03 -0.02
C LYS A 287 -37.32 -7.00 -1.20
N LEU A 288 -37.02 -8.29 -0.99
CA LEU A 288 -37.04 -9.34 -2.01
C LEU A 288 -38.05 -10.43 -1.59
N LYS A 289 -39.21 -10.45 -2.25
CA LYS A 289 -40.26 -11.43 -1.96
C LYS A 289 -39.77 -12.86 -2.21
N LYS A 290 -39.62 -13.64 -1.14
CA LYS A 290 -39.12 -15.03 -1.19
C LYS A 290 -39.81 -15.93 -2.21
N ALA A 291 -41.11 -15.74 -2.45
CA ALA A 291 -41.88 -16.52 -3.41
C ALA A 291 -41.43 -16.34 -4.88
N ASP A 292 -40.77 -15.22 -5.18
CA ASP A 292 -40.35 -14.85 -6.54
C ASP A 292 -38.88 -15.25 -6.84
N LEU A 293 -38.16 -15.71 -5.81
CA LEU A 293 -36.74 -16.05 -5.88
C LEU A 293 -36.50 -17.47 -6.42
N PRO A 294 -35.46 -17.70 -7.23
CA PRO A 294 -35.03 -19.05 -7.60
C PRO A 294 -34.64 -19.88 -6.38
N THR A 295 -34.70 -21.21 -6.49
CA THR A 295 -34.37 -22.12 -5.37
C THR A 295 -32.93 -21.97 -4.86
N SER A 296 -32.00 -21.53 -5.71
CA SER A 296 -30.60 -21.26 -5.36
C SER A 296 -30.38 -19.93 -4.62
N TRP A 297 -31.42 -19.12 -4.44
CA TRP A 297 -31.34 -17.80 -3.80
C TRP A 297 -31.85 -17.82 -2.37
N ARG A 298 -31.23 -17.01 -1.50
CA ARG A 298 -31.66 -16.79 -0.11
C ARG A 298 -31.49 -15.33 0.28
N THR A 299 -32.45 -14.78 1.01
CA THR A 299 -32.30 -13.52 1.73
C THR A 299 -31.78 -13.82 3.13
N LEU A 300 -30.87 -12.99 3.62
CA LEU A 300 -30.30 -13.05 4.95
C LEU A 300 -30.64 -11.75 5.67
N ASP A 301 -31.72 -11.80 6.45
CA ASP A 301 -32.21 -10.69 7.26
C ASP A 301 -31.30 -10.44 8.47
N ASP A 302 -31.33 -9.22 9.02
CA ASP A 302 -30.48 -8.77 10.13
C ASP A 302 -28.96 -8.89 9.89
N VAL A 303 -28.54 -9.22 8.66
CA VAL A 303 -27.13 -9.26 8.25
C VAL A 303 -26.77 -7.94 7.57
N PRO A 304 -25.68 -7.24 7.98
CA PRO A 304 -25.22 -6.04 7.30
C PRO A 304 -24.97 -6.26 5.80
N ALA A 305 -25.26 -5.26 4.96
CA ALA A 305 -24.98 -5.34 3.53
C ALA A 305 -23.47 -5.56 3.24
N SER A 306 -22.59 -5.04 4.10
CA SER A 306 -21.14 -5.20 4.00
C SER A 306 -20.62 -6.57 4.46
N ALA A 307 -21.48 -7.45 4.99
CA ALA A 307 -21.04 -8.72 5.54
C ALA A 307 -20.51 -9.68 4.48
N GLU A 308 -19.51 -10.48 4.84
CA GLU A 308 -19.05 -11.61 4.02
C GLU A 308 -19.87 -12.87 4.38
N VAL A 309 -20.23 -13.68 3.39
CA VAL A 309 -21.16 -14.81 3.59
C VAL A 309 -20.49 -16.15 3.28
N SER A 310 -20.68 -17.13 4.16
CA SER A 310 -20.21 -18.51 4.00
C SER A 310 -20.82 -19.22 2.79
N THR A 311 -20.19 -20.30 2.31
CA THR A 311 -20.56 -20.99 1.04
C THR A 311 -21.98 -21.55 0.99
N LYS A 312 -22.65 -21.74 2.14
CA LYS A 312 -24.06 -22.12 2.30
C LYS A 312 -24.89 -21.06 3.02
N GLY A 313 -24.27 -19.95 3.40
CA GLY A 313 -24.86 -18.80 4.08
C GLY A 313 -25.36 -19.10 5.49
N ALA A 314 -24.74 -20.04 6.22
CA ALA A 314 -25.11 -20.34 7.60
C ALA A 314 -24.40 -19.44 8.63
N LEU A 315 -23.28 -18.82 8.22
CA LEU A 315 -22.53 -17.81 8.94
C LEU A 315 -22.29 -16.58 8.05
N ALA A 316 -22.39 -15.38 8.63
CA ALA A 316 -22.04 -14.13 7.99
C ALA A 316 -21.05 -13.34 8.88
N LEU A 317 -19.97 -12.81 8.32
CA LEU A 317 -19.01 -12.00 9.06
C LEU A 317 -19.45 -10.55 9.06
N THR A 318 -19.62 -9.98 10.25
CA THR A 318 -20.08 -8.61 10.46
C THR A 318 -18.94 -7.63 10.71
N GLY A 319 -17.76 -8.16 11.07
CA GLY A 319 -16.51 -7.41 11.20
C GLY A 319 -15.31 -8.33 11.05
N VAL A 320 -14.27 -7.86 10.37
CA VAL A 320 -12.99 -8.56 10.26
C VAL A 320 -11.90 -7.51 10.37
N GLY A 321 -10.92 -7.77 11.23
CA GLY A 321 -9.71 -6.96 11.25
C GLY A 321 -8.74 -7.28 12.39
N ASN A 322 -7.47 -6.99 12.16
CA ASN A 322 -6.39 -6.98 13.14
C ASN A 322 -6.37 -5.72 14.02
N GLY A 323 -7.13 -4.68 13.67
CA GLY A 323 -7.22 -3.43 14.44
C GLY A 323 -6.02 -2.48 14.22
N THR A 324 -5.16 -2.82 13.28
CA THR A 324 -3.97 -2.06 12.86
C THR A 324 -4.00 -1.69 11.37
N GLU A 325 -5.06 -1.98 10.64
CA GLU A 325 -5.18 -1.65 9.21
C GLU A 325 -5.20 -0.14 8.97
N ALA A 326 -5.82 0.59 9.91
CA ALA A 326 -5.71 2.04 9.95
C ALA A 326 -4.52 2.53 10.77
N ALA A 327 -3.83 1.62 11.46
CA ALA A 327 -2.53 1.86 12.05
C ALA A 327 -1.45 1.69 10.99
N GLY A 328 -1.26 2.74 10.20
CA GLY A 328 -0.11 2.79 9.32
C GLY A 328 1.16 2.49 10.11
N ALA A 329 2.11 1.74 9.53
CA ALA A 329 3.25 1.16 10.27
C ALA A 329 3.81 2.07 11.38
N GLU A 330 3.98 1.49 12.57
CA GLU A 330 4.77 2.12 13.62
C GLU A 330 6.20 2.29 13.11
N PRO A 331 6.70 3.52 12.94
CA PRO A 331 8.05 3.72 12.45
C PRO A 331 9.04 3.06 13.42
N GLY A 332 9.93 2.23 12.90
CA GLY A 332 11.02 1.59 13.64
C GLY A 332 10.61 0.66 14.78
N ALA A 333 9.33 0.31 14.89
CA ALA A 333 9.00 -0.89 15.64
C ALA A 333 9.70 -2.06 14.95
N VAL A 334 10.44 -2.85 15.74
CA VAL A 334 10.47 -4.29 15.49
C VAL A 334 9.03 -4.73 15.71
N ALA A 335 8.13 -4.47 14.73
CA ALA A 335 7.10 -5.45 14.47
C ALA A 335 7.90 -6.73 14.42
N ASP A 336 7.64 -7.66 15.32
CA ASP A 336 8.25 -8.97 15.29
C ASP A 336 8.11 -9.43 13.83
N THR A 337 9.17 -9.27 13.03
CA THR A 337 9.05 -8.95 11.58
C THR A 337 8.65 -10.18 10.77
N GLY A 338 8.58 -11.32 11.46
CA GLY A 338 7.99 -12.57 11.00
C GLY A 338 6.72 -12.99 11.73
N THR A 339 6.16 -12.17 12.63
CA THR A 339 4.94 -12.49 13.39
C THR A 339 3.76 -11.66 12.92
N ALA A 340 2.84 -12.34 12.24
CA ALA A 340 1.57 -11.78 11.82
C ALA A 340 0.70 -11.32 13.00
N GLN A 341 -0.05 -10.24 12.79
CA GLN A 341 -0.98 -9.65 13.73
C GLN A 341 -2.21 -10.55 13.93
N PRO A 342 -2.68 -10.75 15.18
CA PRO A 342 -3.92 -11.48 15.42
C PRO A 342 -5.13 -10.77 14.80
N VAL A 343 -5.93 -11.53 14.05
CA VAL A 343 -7.15 -11.06 13.39
C VAL A 343 -8.36 -11.34 14.27
N GLY A 344 -9.13 -10.31 14.58
CA GLY A 344 -10.45 -10.40 15.19
C GLY A 344 -11.53 -10.60 14.11
N ILE A 345 -12.50 -11.47 14.39
CA ILE A 345 -13.60 -11.77 13.47
C ILE A 345 -14.91 -11.78 14.25
N ASP A 346 -15.81 -10.88 13.92
CA ASP A 346 -17.18 -10.85 14.43
C ASP A 346 -18.11 -11.49 13.40
N ALA A 347 -19.01 -12.37 13.85
CA ALA A 347 -19.86 -13.16 12.99
C ALA A 347 -21.27 -13.38 13.57
N LEU A 348 -22.23 -13.57 12.67
CA LEU A 348 -23.62 -13.88 12.97
C LEU A 348 -24.00 -15.22 12.33
N ALA A 349 -24.51 -16.17 13.12
CA ALA A 349 -25.13 -17.38 12.60
C ALA A 349 -26.55 -17.07 12.09
N THR A 350 -26.73 -17.06 10.79
CA THR A 350 -27.95 -16.60 10.10
C THR A 350 -29.19 -17.45 10.42
N GLY A 351 -29.00 -18.71 10.79
CA GLY A 351 -30.09 -19.62 11.11
C GLY A 351 -30.59 -19.53 12.56
N THR A 352 -29.79 -18.99 13.48
CA THR A 352 -30.10 -18.93 14.92
C THR A 352 -30.11 -17.52 15.49
N GLY A 353 -29.53 -16.55 14.77
CA GLY A 353 -29.36 -15.17 15.23
C GLY A 353 -28.28 -15.01 16.31
N ALA A 354 -27.41 -16.01 16.49
CA ALA A 354 -26.36 -15.97 17.51
C ALA A 354 -25.11 -15.22 17.01
N ASP A 355 -24.60 -14.30 17.83
CA ASP A 355 -23.35 -13.59 17.59
C ASP A 355 -22.14 -14.38 18.14
N PHE A 356 -21.05 -14.35 17.38
CA PHE A 356 -19.76 -14.92 17.75
C PHE A 356 -18.66 -13.90 17.52
N ALA A 357 -17.65 -13.95 18.39
CA ALA A 357 -16.37 -13.27 18.19
C ALA A 357 -15.27 -14.33 18.20
N PHE A 358 -14.37 -14.26 17.22
CA PHE A 358 -13.20 -15.12 17.10
C PHE A 358 -11.93 -14.28 17.12
N ARG A 359 -10.82 -14.93 17.49
CA ARG A 359 -9.48 -14.38 17.33
C ARG A 359 -8.54 -15.43 16.77
N VAL A 360 -7.81 -15.07 15.73
CA VAL A 360 -6.95 -15.99 14.96
C VAL A 360 -5.58 -15.34 14.82
N LYS A 361 -4.52 -16.01 15.27
CA LYS A 361 -3.17 -15.60 14.92
C LYS A 361 -2.79 -16.25 13.58
N PRO A 362 -2.44 -15.48 12.54
CA PRO A 362 -2.12 -16.08 11.26
C PRO A 362 -0.89 -16.98 11.34
N GLU A 363 -1.03 -18.23 10.88
CA GLU A 363 0.04 -19.23 10.82
C GLU A 363 -0.26 -20.22 9.67
N ALA A 364 0.33 -19.98 8.49
CA ALA A 364 0.04 -20.77 7.30
C ALA A 364 0.72 -22.15 7.33
N LEU A 365 0.03 -23.18 6.83
CA LEU A 365 0.57 -24.54 6.75
C LEU A 365 1.76 -24.66 5.77
N GLN A 366 1.70 -23.90 4.66
CA GLN A 366 2.66 -23.95 3.55
C GLN A 366 3.33 -22.59 3.31
N VAL A 367 3.90 -22.00 4.36
CA VAL A 367 4.49 -20.65 4.34
C VAL A 367 5.38 -20.41 3.12
N ALA A 368 6.29 -21.34 2.83
CA ALA A 368 7.27 -21.19 1.74
C ALA A 368 6.66 -20.94 0.35
N GLN A 369 5.49 -21.53 0.05
CA GLN A 369 4.86 -21.35 -1.27
C GLN A 369 4.26 -19.94 -1.42
N GLY A 370 3.62 -19.44 -0.36
CA GLY A 370 3.06 -18.09 -0.34
C GLY A 370 4.11 -16.98 -0.37
N LEU A 371 5.29 -17.24 0.20
CA LEU A 371 6.44 -16.34 0.17
C LEU A 371 7.33 -16.50 -1.08
N THR A 372 7.06 -17.47 -1.97
CA THR A 372 7.86 -17.62 -3.19
C THR A 372 7.61 -16.45 -4.15
N ARG A 373 8.64 -15.87 -4.77
CA ARG A 373 8.47 -14.77 -5.74
C ARG A 373 7.48 -15.12 -6.85
N SER A 374 6.56 -14.20 -7.15
CA SER A 374 5.59 -14.35 -8.24
C SER A 374 6.27 -14.45 -9.61
N PRO A 375 5.82 -15.37 -10.50
CA PRO A 375 6.29 -15.41 -11.89
C PRO A 375 6.04 -14.11 -12.67
N ALA A 376 5.08 -13.28 -12.24
CA ALA A 376 4.79 -11.98 -12.84
C ALA A 376 5.96 -11.00 -12.77
N LEU A 377 6.88 -11.18 -11.80
CA LEU A 377 8.07 -10.35 -11.66
C LEU A 377 9.22 -10.76 -12.58
N GLY A 378 9.01 -11.77 -13.44
CA GLY A 378 10.03 -12.33 -14.32
C GLY A 378 11.09 -13.17 -13.60
N GLY A 379 11.60 -14.19 -14.27
CA GLY A 379 12.83 -14.89 -13.90
C GLY A 379 13.85 -14.78 -15.04
N PRO A 380 15.14 -15.12 -14.81
CA PRO A 380 16.10 -15.23 -15.91
C PRO A 380 15.61 -16.28 -16.91
N LYS A 381 15.08 -15.84 -18.05
CA LYS A 381 14.63 -16.73 -19.12
C LYS A 381 15.85 -17.33 -19.82
N SER A 382 16.24 -18.54 -19.44
CA SER A 382 17.04 -19.41 -20.30
C SER A 382 16.15 -19.96 -21.41
N GLY A 383 16.44 -19.63 -22.67
CA GLY A 383 15.90 -20.35 -23.83
C GLY A 383 15.17 -19.49 -24.85
N ALA A 384 15.70 -19.50 -26.07
CA ALA A 384 15.20 -18.79 -27.23
C ALA A 384 13.75 -19.16 -27.60
N GLY A 385 12.89 -18.16 -27.77
CA GLY A 385 11.55 -18.33 -28.29
C GLY A 385 10.81 -17.01 -28.43
N LYS A 386 10.82 -16.45 -29.65
CA LYS A 386 10.03 -15.33 -30.21
C LYS A 386 9.58 -14.22 -29.23
N ALA A 387 10.25 -13.08 -29.36
CA ALA A 387 9.79 -11.79 -28.87
C ALA A 387 8.34 -11.51 -29.31
N SER A 388 7.43 -11.36 -28.36
CA SER A 388 6.28 -10.48 -28.55
C SER A 388 6.75 -9.07 -28.24
N SER A 389 6.97 -8.29 -29.28
CA SER A 389 6.86 -6.83 -29.22
C SER A 389 5.47 -6.46 -28.71
N ASP A 390 5.39 -5.37 -27.94
CA ASP A 390 4.17 -4.70 -27.45
C ASP A 390 3.64 -5.13 -26.07
N ALA A 391 4.45 -4.83 -25.05
CA ALA A 391 3.98 -4.32 -23.76
C ALA A 391 4.84 -3.08 -23.41
N GLY A 392 4.84 -2.12 -24.33
CA GLY A 392 5.49 -0.81 -24.13
C GLY A 392 4.45 0.16 -23.59
N VAL A 393 4.67 0.63 -22.37
CA VAL A 393 3.92 1.73 -21.77
C VAL A 393 4.12 2.96 -22.64
N HIS A 394 3.06 3.40 -23.33
CA HIS A 394 3.05 4.66 -24.05
C HIS A 394 2.90 5.84 -23.07
N THR A 395 3.82 6.77 -23.24
CA THR A 395 4.08 8.01 -22.53
C THR A 395 3.03 9.09 -22.77
N ASN A 396 2.84 9.98 -21.79
CA ASN A 396 2.66 11.40 -22.11
C ASN A 396 3.74 12.25 -21.42
N SER A 397 4.57 12.85 -22.28
CA SER A 397 5.43 14.03 -22.09
C SER A 397 6.60 13.96 -21.10
N VAL A 398 7.69 13.31 -21.52
CA VAL A 398 9.02 13.94 -21.46
C VAL A 398 9.58 13.98 -22.88
N ARG A 399 9.90 15.18 -23.35
CA ARG A 399 10.49 15.46 -24.65
C ARG A 399 11.87 14.78 -24.71
N THR A 400 11.97 13.68 -25.46
CA THR A 400 13.25 13.02 -25.74
C THR A 400 14.08 13.88 -26.70
N GLU A 401 15.13 14.52 -26.20
CA GLU A 401 16.24 14.96 -27.05
C GLU A 401 17.16 13.75 -27.32
N PRO A 402 17.83 13.67 -28.49
CA PRO A 402 18.71 12.55 -28.80
C PRO A 402 19.92 12.54 -27.86
N VAL A 403 20.29 11.35 -27.37
CA VAL A 403 21.55 11.11 -26.68
C VAL A 403 22.70 11.38 -27.67
N GLY A 404 23.21 12.60 -27.67
CA GLY A 404 24.43 12.98 -28.36
C GLY A 404 25.63 12.28 -27.71
N THR A 405 26.46 11.65 -28.54
CA THR A 405 27.77 11.11 -28.20
C THR A 405 28.60 12.15 -27.45
N ARG A 406 28.75 11.99 -26.13
CA ARG A 406 29.66 12.81 -25.30
C ARG A 406 31.09 12.30 -25.46
N THR A 407 31.83 12.91 -26.37
CA THR A 407 33.30 13.00 -26.32
C THR A 407 33.67 14.23 -25.49
N GLY A 408 34.08 14.05 -24.24
CA GLY A 408 34.58 15.10 -23.36
C GLY A 408 34.73 14.61 -21.92
N GLY A 409 35.94 14.69 -21.37
CA GLY A 409 36.34 14.05 -20.12
C GLY A 409 35.46 14.41 -18.91
N GLN A 410 34.77 13.40 -18.39
CA GLN A 410 34.25 13.37 -17.01
C GLN A 410 35.23 12.59 -16.12
N PRO A 411 35.30 12.90 -14.81
CA PRO A 411 35.94 12.00 -13.84
C PRO A 411 35.31 10.58 -13.94
N PRO A 412 36.02 9.50 -13.55
CA PRO A 412 35.50 8.15 -13.65
C PRO A 412 34.12 8.08 -12.99
N ALA A 413 33.10 7.62 -13.72
CA ALA A 413 31.81 7.37 -13.12
C ALA A 413 31.99 6.34 -12.00
N ASP A 414 31.50 6.64 -10.79
CA ASP A 414 31.45 5.66 -9.71
C ASP A 414 30.73 4.42 -10.21
N ASP A 415 31.41 3.27 -10.18
CA ASP A 415 30.85 1.99 -10.60
C ASP A 415 29.65 1.66 -9.70
N PRO A 416 28.41 1.59 -10.24
CA PRO A 416 27.25 1.29 -9.42
C PRO A 416 27.32 -0.10 -8.78
N ALA A 417 28.17 -1.03 -9.25
CA ALA A 417 28.38 -2.32 -8.59
C ALA A 417 28.98 -2.21 -7.17
N HIS A 418 29.68 -1.12 -6.89
CA HIS A 418 30.44 -0.93 -5.66
C HIS A 418 30.12 0.38 -4.92
N SER A 419 29.33 1.27 -5.53
CA SER A 419 28.79 2.45 -4.87
C SER A 419 27.52 2.12 -4.11
N THR A 420 27.39 2.59 -2.87
CA THR A 420 26.13 2.46 -2.11
C THR A 420 25.00 3.26 -2.76
N THR A 421 25.34 4.36 -3.43
CA THR A 421 24.39 5.25 -4.11
C THR A 421 23.91 4.70 -5.45
N ASP A 422 22.85 5.30 -6.01
CA ASP A 422 22.35 5.04 -7.36
C ASP A 422 22.80 6.17 -8.33
N PRO A 423 23.98 6.07 -8.98
CA PRO A 423 24.46 7.08 -9.92
C PRO A 423 23.66 7.14 -11.24
N ASP A 424 23.06 6.01 -11.63
CA ASP A 424 22.26 5.80 -12.84
C ASP A 424 20.77 6.16 -12.69
N ARG A 425 20.35 6.57 -11.49
CA ARG A 425 18.96 6.95 -11.17
C ARG A 425 18.35 8.01 -12.09
N ALA A 426 17.03 7.92 -12.25
CA ALA A 426 16.19 8.95 -12.85
C ALA A 426 15.83 10.09 -11.87
N CYS A 427 15.83 9.83 -10.56
CA CYS A 427 15.38 10.79 -9.55
C CYS A 427 16.52 11.71 -9.06
N ALA A 428 16.17 12.91 -8.58
CA ALA A 428 17.15 13.97 -8.33
C ALA A 428 18.10 13.63 -7.17
N VAL A 429 17.57 13.17 -6.04
CA VAL A 429 18.34 12.82 -4.84
C VAL A 429 18.56 11.31 -4.77
N THR A 430 19.79 10.89 -4.47
CA THR A 430 20.15 9.46 -4.44
C THR A 430 19.68 8.79 -3.15
N ARG A 431 19.25 7.52 -3.23
CA ARG A 431 19.15 6.67 -2.04
C ARG A 431 20.56 6.22 -1.61
N ASN A 432 20.67 5.76 -0.37
CA ASN A 432 21.85 5.06 0.14
C ASN A 432 23.17 5.87 0.08
N ASP A 433 23.07 7.20 0.19
CA ASP A 433 24.21 8.07 0.52
C ASP A 433 24.28 8.25 2.04
N PRO A 434 25.38 7.87 2.70
CA PRO A 434 25.52 7.97 4.17
C PRO A 434 25.51 9.42 4.69
N ASN A 435 25.65 10.43 3.82
CA ASN A 435 25.51 11.85 4.19
C ASN A 435 24.08 12.38 3.99
N LEU A 436 23.15 11.54 3.55
CA LEU A 436 21.75 11.86 3.28
C LEU A 436 20.85 10.88 4.01
N GLN A 437 20.54 11.22 5.27
CA GLN A 437 19.49 10.56 6.03
C GLN A 437 18.33 11.53 6.27
N SER A 438 17.13 10.98 6.39
CA SER A 438 15.89 11.70 6.64
C SER A 438 15.44 11.46 8.06
N LEU A 439 15.12 12.52 8.79
CA LEU A 439 14.58 12.42 10.15
C LEU A 439 13.14 11.92 10.09
N GLN A 440 12.84 10.84 10.80
CA GLN A 440 11.48 10.37 10.99
C GLN A 440 10.79 11.21 12.09
N PRO A 441 9.74 11.97 11.77
CA PRO A 441 9.01 12.75 12.76
C PRO A 441 8.10 11.85 13.63
N SER A 442 7.75 12.34 14.82
CA SER A 442 6.59 11.83 15.54
C SER A 442 5.29 12.41 14.96
N PRO A 443 4.13 11.78 15.19
CA PRO A 443 2.82 12.33 14.78
C PRO A 443 2.59 13.77 15.25
N GLN A 444 2.97 14.09 16.50
CA GLN A 444 2.86 15.44 17.06
C GLN A 444 3.74 16.44 16.29
N MET A 445 4.95 16.03 15.88
CA MET A 445 5.80 16.88 15.04
C MET A 445 5.16 17.14 13.67
N VAL A 446 4.48 16.15 13.09
CA VAL A 446 3.78 16.28 11.81
C VAL A 446 2.59 17.23 11.90
N GLU A 447 1.76 17.08 12.93
CA GLU A 447 0.62 17.98 13.19
C GLU A 447 1.09 19.41 13.46
N TRP A 448 2.10 19.57 14.32
CA TRP A 448 2.74 20.87 14.55
C TRP A 448 3.25 21.51 13.26
N ALA A 449 4.01 20.78 12.44
CA ALA A 449 4.54 21.32 11.21
C ALA A 449 3.43 21.69 10.23
N THR A 450 2.37 20.90 10.17
CA THR A 450 1.22 21.15 9.29
C THR A 450 0.44 22.37 9.72
N ASP A 451 0.07 22.48 11.01
CA ASP A 451 -0.65 23.62 11.58
C ASP A 451 0.11 24.93 11.37
N LEU A 452 1.43 24.93 11.59
CA LEU A 452 2.25 26.11 11.33
C LEU A 452 2.40 26.40 9.83
N ALA A 453 2.50 25.37 8.97
CA ALA A 453 2.63 25.56 7.53
C ALA A 453 1.38 26.17 6.90
N VAL A 454 0.18 25.72 7.28
CA VAL A 454 -1.07 26.30 6.76
C VAL A 454 -1.29 27.74 7.22
N GLN A 455 -0.73 28.10 8.37
CA GLN A 455 -0.68 29.49 8.85
C GLN A 455 0.42 30.33 8.16
N GLY A 456 1.32 29.71 7.38
CA GLY A 456 2.47 30.36 6.76
C GLY A 456 3.56 30.76 7.77
N ARG A 457 3.66 30.04 8.89
CA ARG A 457 4.48 30.38 10.06
C ARG A 457 5.47 29.29 10.46
N LEU A 458 5.74 28.32 9.57
CA LEU A 458 6.74 27.26 9.79
C LEU A 458 8.18 27.79 9.64
N ASP A 459 8.53 28.71 10.52
CA ASP A 459 9.78 29.51 10.51
C ASP A 459 10.88 28.92 11.39
N VAL A 460 10.73 27.66 11.83
CA VAL A 460 11.75 26.96 12.61
C VAL A 460 13.09 27.02 11.88
N ARG A 461 14.14 27.43 12.59
CA ARG A 461 15.46 27.57 11.97
C ARG A 461 16.19 26.23 11.95
N ARG A 462 16.33 25.65 10.77
CA ARG A 462 17.25 24.54 10.52
C ARG A 462 18.67 25.09 10.43
N ARG A 463 19.57 24.63 11.30
CA ARG A 463 20.97 25.08 11.31
C ARG A 463 21.74 24.49 10.13
N LYS A 464 22.87 25.12 9.78
CA LYS A 464 23.79 24.61 8.76
C LYS A 464 24.16 23.15 9.06
N GLY A 465 24.03 22.30 8.05
CA GLY A 465 24.26 20.87 8.13
C GLY A 465 23.16 20.11 8.86
N TRP A 466 21.91 20.54 8.70
CA TRP A 466 20.73 19.82 9.17
C TRP A 466 20.79 18.36 8.73
N ASN A 467 20.56 17.43 9.67
CA ASN A 467 20.58 15.99 9.49
C ASN A 467 21.81 15.41 8.76
N GLY A 468 22.98 16.04 8.95
CA GLY A 468 24.25 15.54 8.41
C GLY A 468 24.60 16.08 7.04
N THR A 469 23.67 16.81 6.41
CA THR A 469 23.84 17.37 5.06
C THR A 469 24.86 18.52 5.00
N ASP A 470 25.08 19.03 3.80
CA ASP A 470 25.85 20.24 3.49
C ASP A 470 24.98 21.51 3.39
N LEU A 471 23.66 21.40 3.61
CA LEU A 471 22.72 22.51 3.48
C LEU A 471 23.12 23.71 4.35
N ALA A 472 22.92 24.91 3.80
CA ALA A 472 23.02 26.15 4.55
C ALA A 472 21.92 26.24 5.63
N SER A 473 21.94 27.29 6.45
CA SER A 473 20.87 27.56 7.40
C SER A 473 19.61 28.02 6.65
N TYR A 474 18.45 27.43 6.94
CA TYR A 474 17.18 27.77 6.28
C TYR A 474 15.99 27.63 7.23
N THR A 475 14.84 28.17 6.84
CA THR A 475 13.54 27.84 7.45
C THR A 475 12.69 27.11 6.41
N PRO A 476 11.88 26.09 6.78
CA PRO A 476 11.03 25.38 5.83
C PRO A 476 10.15 26.32 5.01
N GLN A 477 9.45 27.25 5.67
CA GLN A 477 8.58 28.22 4.97
C GLN A 477 9.37 29.26 4.16
N GLY A 478 10.59 29.62 4.58
CA GLY A 478 11.43 30.53 3.82
C GLY A 478 11.97 29.89 2.53
N MET A 479 12.22 28.58 2.57
CA MET A 479 12.66 27.81 1.41
C MET A 479 11.49 27.43 0.47
N PHE A 480 10.31 27.18 1.05
CA PHE A 480 9.07 26.86 0.35
C PHE A 480 7.98 27.85 0.77
N PRO A 481 8.00 29.09 0.23
CA PRO A 481 7.00 30.09 0.58
C PRO A 481 5.60 29.64 0.12
N PRO A 482 4.55 29.90 0.92
CA PRO A 482 3.20 29.51 0.57
C PRO A 482 2.70 30.37 -0.59
N LEU A 483 1.86 29.79 -1.45
CA LEU A 483 1.14 30.51 -2.48
C LEU A 483 -0.13 31.13 -1.89
N GLN A 484 -0.42 32.37 -2.26
CA GLN A 484 -1.70 32.98 -1.93
C GLN A 484 -2.82 32.26 -2.68
N LEU A 485 -3.88 31.90 -1.95
CA LEU A 485 -5.02 31.23 -2.54
C LEU A 485 -5.91 32.21 -3.32
N LYS A 486 -6.34 31.79 -4.51
CA LYS A 486 -7.48 32.40 -5.19
C LYS A 486 -8.73 32.16 -4.33
N GLY A 487 -9.51 33.22 -4.11
CA GLY A 487 -10.63 33.22 -3.16
C GLY A 487 -10.25 33.68 -1.73
N GLY A 488 -8.96 33.88 -1.43
CA GLY A 488 -8.49 34.22 -0.09
C GLY A 488 -8.37 33.00 0.83
N GLY A 489 -8.16 33.19 2.14
CA GLY A 489 -8.07 32.09 3.11
C GLY A 489 -6.79 31.26 3.03
N ARG A 490 -6.85 30.03 3.56
CA ARG A 490 -5.74 29.06 3.62
C ARG A 490 -6.25 27.63 3.45
N VAL A 491 -5.33 26.69 3.23
CA VAL A 491 -5.63 25.25 3.29
C VAL A 491 -5.97 24.89 4.73
N PRO A 492 -7.10 24.20 5.03
CA PRO A 492 -7.35 23.64 6.35
C PRO A 492 -6.29 22.59 6.72
N ALA A 493 -5.76 22.63 7.94
CA ALA A 493 -4.77 21.66 8.43
C ALA A 493 -5.20 20.20 8.19
N GLN A 494 -6.47 19.87 8.43
CA GLN A 494 -7.05 18.54 8.23
C GLN A 494 -6.94 18.01 6.80
N ILE A 495 -7.03 18.89 5.80
CA ILE A 495 -6.87 18.49 4.39
C ILE A 495 -5.44 18.05 4.14
N MET A 496 -4.47 18.84 4.62
CA MET A 496 -3.05 18.48 4.48
C MET A 496 -2.72 17.24 5.31
N LEU A 497 -3.20 17.12 6.56
CA LEU A 497 -3.00 15.94 7.40
C LEU A 497 -3.60 14.67 6.76
N GLY A 498 -4.79 14.78 6.16
CA GLY A 498 -5.39 13.67 5.41
C GLY A 498 -4.57 13.26 4.18
N VAL A 499 -3.95 14.22 3.48
CA VAL A 499 -2.97 13.94 2.40
C VAL A 499 -1.76 13.20 2.97
N LEU A 500 -1.14 13.70 4.04
CA LEU A 500 0.04 13.05 4.65
C LEU A 500 -0.26 11.63 5.16
N ALA A 501 -1.46 11.42 5.72
CA ALA A 501 -1.94 10.11 6.13
C ALA A 501 -2.10 9.17 4.94
N GLN A 502 -2.72 9.65 3.86
CA GLN A 502 -2.96 8.84 2.67
C GLN A 502 -1.68 8.51 1.90
N GLU A 503 -0.76 9.47 1.76
CA GLU A 503 0.44 9.34 0.94
C GLU A 503 1.50 8.44 1.59
N SER A 504 1.68 8.54 2.91
CA SER A 504 2.81 7.88 3.60
C SER A 504 2.52 7.36 5.00
N ASN A 505 1.31 7.53 5.55
CA ASN A 505 1.00 7.33 6.97
C ASN A 505 1.87 8.17 7.92
N LEU A 506 2.13 9.41 7.53
CA LEU A 506 2.95 10.35 8.31
C LEU A 506 4.44 9.94 8.40
N VAL A 507 4.92 9.17 7.43
CA VAL A 507 6.30 8.64 7.39
C VAL A 507 7.17 9.50 6.46
N GLN A 508 8.31 10.00 6.96
CA GLN A 508 9.28 10.77 6.16
C GLN A 508 10.52 9.92 5.82
N ALA A 509 11.00 9.15 6.80
CA ALA A 509 12.10 8.21 6.61
C ALA A 509 11.54 6.84 6.19
N THR A 510 12.38 5.86 5.92
CA THR A 510 11.95 4.47 5.76
C THR A 510 11.14 4.02 6.97
N THR A 511 10.16 3.14 6.78
CA THR A 511 9.35 2.56 7.88
C THR A 511 10.21 1.81 8.90
N ARG A 512 11.46 1.49 8.53
CA ARG A 512 12.47 0.89 9.42
C ARG A 512 13.03 1.84 10.47
N ALA A 513 12.87 3.16 10.31
CA ALA A 513 13.37 4.17 11.24
C ALA A 513 12.30 4.57 12.26
N SER A 514 12.66 4.60 13.55
CA SER A 514 11.79 5.04 14.63
C SER A 514 11.58 6.55 14.65
N ALA A 515 10.50 7.03 15.28
CA ALA A 515 10.36 8.47 15.53
C ALA A 515 11.59 9.02 16.29
N GLY A 516 12.20 10.08 15.77
CA GLY A 516 13.45 10.63 16.30
C GLY A 516 14.73 9.95 15.80
N GLU A 517 14.61 8.89 15.00
CA GLU A 517 15.71 8.29 14.27
C GLU A 517 15.81 8.88 12.85
N SER A 518 16.97 8.73 12.22
CA SER A 518 17.17 9.06 10.82
C SER A 518 17.39 7.80 9.98
N GLY A 519 16.99 7.78 8.72
CA GLY A 519 17.26 6.66 7.82
C GLY A 519 17.20 7.07 6.36
N ASN A 520 17.03 6.12 5.43
CA ASN A 520 16.60 6.50 4.07
C ASN A 520 15.30 7.31 4.10
N PHE A 521 15.03 8.12 3.07
CA PHE A 521 13.71 8.70 2.89
C PHE A 521 12.70 7.63 2.44
N VAL A 522 11.42 7.80 2.80
CA VAL A 522 10.34 7.04 2.15
C VAL A 522 10.21 7.50 0.70
N GLN A 523 10.01 6.54 -0.20
CA GLN A 523 10.03 6.76 -1.64
C GLN A 523 8.78 6.19 -2.31
N GLY A 524 8.29 6.89 -3.33
CA GLY A 524 7.22 6.46 -4.21
C GLY A 524 7.73 6.34 -5.64
N GLY A 525 7.61 5.14 -6.23
CA GLY A 525 7.96 4.89 -7.63
C GLY A 525 9.41 5.22 -8.01
N TYR A 526 10.36 5.27 -7.06
CA TYR A 526 11.75 5.72 -7.31
C TYR A 526 12.47 4.90 -8.40
N TYR A 527 12.24 3.58 -8.40
CA TYR A 527 12.85 2.66 -9.37
C TYR A 527 11.94 2.36 -10.56
N GLY A 528 10.76 2.98 -10.66
CA GLY A 528 9.76 2.73 -11.71
C GLY A 528 9.32 1.27 -11.84
N ASN A 529 9.40 0.54 -10.73
CA ASN A 529 9.36 -0.92 -10.66
C ASN A 529 7.98 -1.49 -10.32
N ALA A 530 6.94 -0.65 -10.26
CA ALA A 530 5.60 -1.03 -9.80
C ALA A 530 5.63 -1.81 -8.46
N GLY A 531 6.55 -1.45 -7.56
CA GLY A 531 6.73 -2.08 -6.25
C GLY A 531 7.70 -3.28 -6.21
N SER A 532 8.11 -3.85 -7.35
CA SER A 532 8.98 -5.03 -7.40
C SER A 532 10.44 -4.75 -7.06
N VAL A 533 11.01 -5.43 -6.06
CA VAL A 533 12.43 -5.25 -5.68
C VAL A 533 13.45 -5.98 -6.53
N HIS A 534 12.99 -6.61 -7.59
CA HIS A 534 13.85 -7.31 -8.52
C HIS A 534 13.93 -6.64 -9.89
N THR A 535 13.13 -5.60 -10.12
CA THR A 535 13.06 -4.90 -11.40
C THR A 535 13.37 -3.44 -11.22
N ILE A 536 14.07 -2.85 -12.18
CA ILE A 536 14.31 -1.42 -12.25
C ILE A 536 13.91 -0.94 -13.63
N ASN A 537 13.05 0.06 -13.68
CA ASN A 537 12.68 0.75 -14.91
C ASN A 537 12.76 2.27 -14.67
N TRP A 538 13.96 2.82 -14.87
CA TRP A 538 14.21 4.24 -14.71
C TRP A 538 13.33 5.14 -15.58
N ALA A 539 12.85 4.67 -16.73
CA ALA A 539 11.97 5.45 -17.60
C ALA A 539 10.55 5.61 -17.03
N GLY A 540 10.13 4.70 -16.13
CA GLY A 540 8.85 4.75 -15.43
C GLY A 540 8.95 5.27 -14.00
N ALA A 541 10.06 5.90 -13.62
CA ALA A 541 10.24 6.40 -12.26
C ALA A 541 9.38 7.65 -12.01
N ASP A 542 8.57 7.61 -10.95
CA ASP A 542 7.71 8.73 -10.52
C ASP A 542 8.46 9.74 -9.64
N CYS A 543 9.45 9.25 -8.89
CA CYS A 543 10.32 10.07 -8.04
C CYS A 543 9.57 10.81 -6.91
N GLY A 544 8.66 10.13 -6.21
CA GLY A 544 8.03 10.64 -5.00
C GLY A 544 8.96 10.57 -3.79
N TYR A 545 9.04 11.67 -3.03
CA TYR A 545 9.90 11.79 -1.84
C TYR A 545 9.12 12.17 -0.59
N GLY A 546 9.36 11.45 0.50
CA GLY A 546 9.01 11.85 1.86
C GLY A 546 7.50 11.82 2.17
N ILE A 547 7.14 12.49 3.26
CA ILE A 547 5.84 12.38 3.92
C ILE A 547 4.65 12.85 3.09
N ALA A 548 4.86 13.82 2.20
CA ALA A 548 3.86 14.30 1.25
C ALA A 548 4.04 13.72 -0.16
N GLN A 549 4.92 12.72 -0.35
CA GLN A 549 5.23 12.10 -1.64
C GLN A 549 5.45 13.14 -2.76
N VAL A 550 6.33 14.11 -2.53
CA VAL A 550 6.59 15.19 -3.50
C VAL A 550 7.29 14.62 -4.73
N THR A 551 6.60 14.63 -5.89
CA THR A 551 7.11 14.16 -7.19
C THR A 551 7.53 15.29 -8.13
N SER A 552 6.73 16.36 -8.17
CA SER A 552 6.97 17.54 -9.02
C SER A 552 8.32 18.18 -8.68
N GLY A 553 9.20 18.37 -9.67
CA GLY A 553 10.52 18.93 -9.41
C GLY A 553 11.55 17.96 -8.85
N MET A 554 11.23 16.67 -8.70
CA MET A 554 12.11 15.68 -8.07
C MET A 554 12.72 14.67 -9.04
N ALA A 555 12.41 14.76 -10.34
CA ALA A 555 13.16 14.06 -11.38
C ALA A 555 14.51 14.75 -11.63
N LYS A 556 15.56 13.99 -11.92
CA LYS A 556 16.91 14.52 -12.24
C LYS A 556 16.91 15.40 -13.50
N SER A 557 15.97 15.15 -14.41
CA SER A 557 15.76 15.96 -15.61
C SER A 557 15.03 17.29 -15.34
N ASP A 558 14.38 17.44 -14.18
CA ASP A 558 13.77 18.72 -13.80
C ASP A 558 14.80 19.58 -13.07
N THR A 559 15.20 20.67 -13.73
CA THR A 559 16.17 21.63 -13.20
C THR A 559 15.56 23.01 -12.96
N THR A 560 14.23 23.13 -13.06
CA THR A 560 13.54 24.43 -13.06
C THR A 560 12.52 24.59 -11.94
N THR A 561 11.91 23.49 -11.47
CA THR A 561 10.88 23.55 -10.43
C THR A 561 11.48 23.73 -9.04
N PHE A 562 12.54 22.97 -8.72
CA PHE A 562 13.26 23.05 -7.45
C PHE A 562 14.77 23.10 -7.68
N THR A 563 15.49 23.86 -6.86
CA THR A 563 16.96 23.82 -6.84
C THR A 563 17.47 22.53 -6.20
N PRO A 564 18.75 22.13 -6.42
CA PRO A 564 19.34 20.98 -5.75
C PRO A 564 19.26 21.05 -4.22
N GLU A 565 19.37 22.24 -3.63
CA GLU A 565 19.22 22.45 -2.19
C GLU A 565 17.78 22.22 -1.72
N GLN A 566 16.79 22.66 -2.50
CA GLN A 566 15.37 22.42 -2.23
C GLN A 566 15.03 20.93 -2.32
N GLN A 567 15.49 20.25 -3.39
CA GLN A 567 15.30 18.79 -3.55
C GLN A 567 15.90 18.02 -2.37
N LYS A 568 17.11 18.41 -1.92
CA LYS A 568 17.76 17.81 -0.75
C LYS A 568 16.99 18.10 0.54
N ALA A 569 16.50 19.31 0.76
CA ALA A 569 15.70 19.67 1.94
C ALA A 569 14.36 18.90 2.00
N ILE A 570 13.64 18.79 0.88
CA ILE A 570 12.43 17.95 0.73
C ILE A 570 12.71 16.51 1.15
N THR A 571 13.91 16.03 0.85
CA THR A 571 14.31 14.65 1.17
C THR A 571 14.60 14.46 2.65
N VAL A 572 15.39 15.33 3.29
CA VAL A 572 15.92 15.09 4.65
C VAL A 572 15.11 15.70 5.80
N ASP A 573 14.22 16.65 5.52
CA ASP A 573 13.48 17.42 6.53
C ASP A 573 11.97 17.32 6.29
N TYR A 574 11.28 16.60 7.18
CA TYR A 574 9.82 16.42 7.13
C TYR A 574 9.07 17.75 7.07
N ALA A 575 9.54 18.79 7.76
CA ALA A 575 8.91 20.11 7.77
C ALA A 575 9.04 20.83 6.42
N ALA A 576 10.19 20.67 5.75
CA ALA A 576 10.41 21.20 4.40
C ALA A 576 9.57 20.42 3.37
N ASN A 577 9.44 19.11 3.53
CA ASN A 577 8.59 18.26 2.71
C ASN A 577 7.11 18.66 2.82
N ILE A 578 6.59 18.83 4.04
CA ILE A 578 5.22 19.31 4.29
C ILE A 578 4.98 20.67 3.65
N ALA A 579 5.92 21.63 3.80
CA ALA A 579 5.81 22.94 3.18
C ALA A 579 5.80 22.88 1.64
N ALA A 580 6.59 22.00 1.03
CA ALA A 580 6.59 21.78 -0.41
C ALA A 580 5.30 21.11 -0.89
N GLY A 581 4.81 20.08 -0.19
CA GLY A 581 3.54 19.41 -0.48
C GLY A 581 2.34 20.36 -0.35
N LEU A 582 2.31 21.18 0.71
CA LEU A 582 1.29 22.22 0.89
C LEU A 582 1.29 23.20 -0.28
N ARG A 583 2.46 23.62 -0.75
CA ARG A 583 2.59 24.52 -1.90
C ARG A 583 2.03 23.89 -3.18
N ILE A 584 2.23 22.59 -3.40
CA ILE A 584 1.65 21.87 -4.54
C ILE A 584 0.11 21.86 -4.44
N LEU A 585 -0.44 21.60 -3.25
CA LEU A 585 -1.89 21.61 -3.04
C LEU A 585 -2.50 23.01 -3.29
N GLN A 586 -1.83 24.06 -2.82
CA GLN A 586 -2.21 25.46 -3.10
C GLN A 586 -2.15 25.78 -4.60
N ASP A 587 -1.13 25.28 -5.30
CA ASP A 587 -1.01 25.43 -6.75
C ASP A 587 -2.16 24.72 -7.48
N LYS A 588 -2.51 23.48 -7.11
CA LYS A 588 -3.66 22.77 -7.67
C LYS A 588 -4.98 23.51 -7.45
N TRP A 589 -5.20 24.02 -6.23
CA TRP A 589 -6.35 24.88 -5.93
C TRP A 589 -6.41 26.09 -6.86
N ASN A 590 -5.30 26.80 -7.02
CA ASN A 590 -5.22 27.99 -7.86
C ASN A 590 -5.43 27.67 -9.35
N GLN A 591 -4.87 26.57 -9.86
CA GLN A 591 -5.09 26.11 -11.24
C GLN A 591 -6.58 25.83 -11.51
N LEU A 592 -7.25 25.15 -10.58
CA LEU A 592 -8.68 24.86 -10.67
C LEU A 592 -9.52 26.13 -10.62
N HIS A 593 -9.19 27.04 -9.70
CA HIS A 593 -9.89 28.31 -9.54
C HIS A 593 -9.73 29.23 -10.76
N ASP A 594 -8.54 29.30 -11.36
CA ASP A 594 -8.30 30.09 -12.58
C ASP A 594 -9.08 29.55 -13.78
N ASN A 595 -9.46 28.27 -13.76
CA ASN A 595 -10.30 27.64 -14.78
C ASN A 595 -11.78 27.50 -14.37
N GLY A 596 -12.19 28.08 -13.23
CA GLY A 596 -13.57 28.06 -12.74
C GLY A 596 -14.09 26.67 -12.33
N VAL A 597 -13.20 25.71 -12.05
CA VAL A 597 -13.54 24.36 -11.61
C VAL A 597 -13.63 24.34 -10.08
N LEU A 598 -14.80 24.69 -9.54
CA LEU A 598 -15.00 24.90 -8.10
C LEU A 598 -15.98 23.89 -7.50
N ALA A 599 -15.64 23.35 -6.32
CA ALA A 599 -16.55 22.55 -5.48
C ALA A 599 -17.27 23.45 -4.46
N ASN A 600 -18.60 23.31 -4.36
CA ASN A 600 -19.54 24.05 -3.49
C ASN A 600 -19.20 25.55 -3.30
N GLY A 601 -18.91 26.23 -4.40
CA GLY A 601 -18.63 27.67 -4.42
C GLY A 601 -17.18 28.06 -4.14
N GLY A 602 -16.30 27.12 -3.76
CA GLY A 602 -14.85 27.34 -3.69
C GLY A 602 -14.40 28.25 -2.54
N ASP A 603 -15.11 28.24 -1.41
CA ASP A 603 -14.63 28.89 -0.18
C ASP A 603 -13.64 27.95 0.55
N PRO A 604 -12.36 28.31 0.69
CA PRO A 604 -11.34 27.40 1.20
C PRO A 604 -11.46 27.07 2.69
N GLN A 605 -12.32 27.76 3.46
CA GLN A 605 -12.52 27.41 4.87
C GLN A 605 -13.22 26.05 5.08
N TYR A 606 -13.93 25.57 4.06
CA TYR A 606 -14.70 24.32 4.13
C TYR A 606 -13.91 23.16 3.52
N LEU A 607 -13.79 22.06 4.26
CA LEU A 607 -13.00 20.89 3.87
C LEU A 607 -13.46 20.31 2.52
N GLU A 608 -14.78 20.17 2.30
CA GLU A 608 -15.35 19.57 1.10
C GLU A 608 -15.08 20.37 -0.18
N ASN A 609 -14.77 21.67 -0.07
CA ASN A 609 -14.40 22.49 -1.22
C ASN A 609 -13.03 22.12 -1.80
N TRP A 610 -12.21 21.39 -1.04
CA TRP A 610 -10.90 20.89 -1.47
C TRP A 610 -10.97 19.63 -2.33
N TRP A 611 -12.15 19.03 -2.51
CA TRP A 611 -12.34 17.77 -3.24
C TRP A 611 -11.61 17.72 -4.60
N PHE A 612 -11.74 18.77 -5.41
CA PHE A 612 -11.08 18.85 -6.71
C PHE A 612 -9.57 19.07 -6.62
N ALA A 613 -9.10 19.84 -5.63
CA ALA A 613 -7.67 20.03 -5.41
C ALA A 613 -7.00 18.72 -4.96
N LEU A 614 -7.68 17.91 -4.15
CA LEU A 614 -7.24 16.57 -3.76
C LEU A 614 -7.17 15.61 -4.96
N TRP A 615 -8.17 15.65 -5.83
CA TRP A 615 -8.18 14.88 -7.08
C TRP A 615 -6.98 15.27 -7.96
N ALA A 616 -6.74 16.58 -8.12
CA ALA A 616 -5.62 17.10 -8.89
C ALA A 616 -4.25 16.91 -8.23
N TYR A 617 -4.19 16.79 -6.90
CA TYR A 617 -2.97 16.48 -6.16
C TYR A 617 -2.47 15.09 -6.56
N ASN A 618 -3.38 14.12 -6.60
CA ASN A 618 -3.07 12.74 -6.90
C ASN A 618 -2.82 12.46 -8.40
N SER A 619 -3.75 12.86 -9.26
CA SER A 619 -3.69 12.49 -10.69
C SER A 619 -3.35 13.65 -11.63
N GLY A 620 -3.06 14.84 -11.09
CA GLY A 620 -2.84 16.05 -11.88
C GLY A 620 -4.14 16.71 -12.40
N PHE A 621 -3.97 17.88 -13.01
CA PHE A 621 -5.04 18.63 -13.68
C PHE A 621 -4.64 18.89 -15.13
N ASN A 622 -5.44 18.39 -16.08
CA ASN A 622 -5.15 18.51 -17.50
C ASN A 622 -5.69 19.85 -18.01
N LEU A 623 -4.80 20.77 -18.37
CA LEU A 623 -5.20 22.08 -18.87
C LEU A 623 -5.89 21.98 -20.25
N PRO A 624 -6.81 22.92 -20.58
CA PRO A 624 -7.38 22.99 -21.92
C PRO A 624 -6.29 23.06 -23.00
N SER A 625 -6.46 22.28 -24.07
CA SER A 625 -5.57 22.35 -25.22
C SER A 625 -5.67 23.71 -25.90
N THR A 626 -4.52 24.31 -26.24
CA THR A 626 -4.45 25.59 -26.95
C THR A 626 -4.65 25.45 -28.46
N THR A 627 -4.57 24.23 -28.99
CA THR A 627 -4.67 23.94 -30.44
C THR A 627 -5.90 23.14 -30.82
N ASP A 628 -6.55 22.50 -29.85
CA ASP A 628 -7.76 21.71 -30.06
C ASP A 628 -8.76 21.95 -28.91
N SER A 629 -9.71 22.85 -29.14
CA SER A 629 -10.75 23.17 -28.16
C SER A 629 -11.72 22.01 -27.87
N SER A 630 -11.68 20.92 -28.66
CA SER A 630 -12.49 19.72 -28.46
C SER A 630 -11.78 18.63 -27.66
N ALA A 631 -10.48 18.78 -27.41
CA ALA A 631 -9.71 17.84 -26.60
C ALA A 631 -10.24 17.81 -25.15
N PRO A 632 -10.40 16.62 -24.54
CA PRO A 632 -10.72 16.50 -23.13
C PRO A 632 -9.70 17.23 -22.26
N TRP A 633 -10.19 17.88 -21.23
CA TRP A 633 -9.38 18.58 -20.24
C TRP A 633 -10.09 18.52 -18.88
N GLY A 634 -9.35 18.71 -17.81
CA GLY A 634 -9.84 18.68 -16.43
C GLY A 634 -9.26 17.55 -15.57
N LEU A 635 -10.06 17.13 -14.60
CA LEU A 635 -9.74 16.10 -13.61
C LEU A 635 -9.95 14.69 -14.19
N GLY A 636 -8.93 13.83 -14.09
CA GLY A 636 -8.88 12.52 -14.77
C GLY A 636 -9.91 11.50 -14.28
N TRP A 637 -10.33 10.58 -15.16
CA TRP A 637 -11.40 9.60 -14.91
C TRP A 637 -11.12 8.61 -13.76
N PHE A 638 -9.86 8.32 -13.44
CA PHE A 638 -9.48 7.35 -12.40
C PHE A 638 -10.04 7.69 -11.02
N ASN A 639 -10.04 8.96 -10.63
CA ASN A 639 -10.54 9.42 -9.33
C ASN A 639 -12.00 9.89 -9.38
N ASN A 640 -12.73 9.61 -10.47
CA ASN A 640 -14.16 9.90 -10.54
C ASN A 640 -14.94 8.87 -9.72
N PRO A 641 -15.74 9.27 -8.72
CA PRO A 641 -16.56 8.34 -7.93
C PRO A 641 -17.52 7.46 -8.73
N ALA A 642 -17.92 7.90 -9.93
CA ALA A 642 -18.77 7.16 -10.87
C ALA A 642 -18.01 6.12 -11.71
N ASN A 643 -16.68 6.09 -11.61
CA ASN A 643 -15.86 5.07 -12.24
C ASN A 643 -16.14 3.71 -11.59
N GLY A 644 -16.50 2.71 -12.38
CA GLY A 644 -16.91 1.39 -11.84
C GLY A 644 -15.75 0.51 -11.42
N LEU A 645 -14.53 1.05 -11.36
CA LEU A 645 -13.46 0.49 -10.54
C LEU A 645 -13.82 0.51 -9.05
N TYR A 646 -14.75 1.39 -8.64
CA TYR A 646 -15.25 1.53 -7.28
C TYR A 646 -16.72 1.06 -7.19
N PRO A 647 -17.13 0.43 -6.09
CA PRO A 647 -18.52 0.01 -5.90
C PRO A 647 -19.41 1.24 -5.67
N ALA A 648 -20.56 1.29 -6.35
CA ALA A 648 -21.46 2.45 -6.34
C ALA A 648 -22.13 2.69 -4.98
N ASP A 649 -22.15 1.70 -4.11
CA ASP A 649 -22.88 1.68 -2.83
C ASP A 649 -21.97 1.81 -1.59
N ARG A 650 -20.69 2.17 -1.80
CA ARG A 650 -19.77 2.45 -0.69
C ARG A 650 -20.24 3.66 0.12
N LYS A 651 -20.04 3.57 1.44
CA LYS A 651 -20.23 4.69 2.36
C LYS A 651 -18.99 5.59 2.35
N MET A 652 -19.00 6.72 3.07
CA MET A 652 -17.78 7.52 3.26
C MET A 652 -16.69 6.66 3.93
N PHE A 653 -15.44 6.77 3.46
CA PHE A 653 -14.32 6.02 4.03
C PHE A 653 -14.19 6.26 5.54
N LEU A 654 -14.04 5.17 6.32
CA LEU A 654 -13.95 5.12 7.78
C LEU A 654 -15.24 5.45 8.55
N SER A 655 -16.32 5.87 7.87
CA SER A 655 -17.59 6.18 8.54
C SER A 655 -18.30 4.96 9.11
N SER A 656 -17.93 3.76 8.65
CA SER A 656 -18.43 2.48 9.20
C SER A 656 -17.42 1.79 10.12
N GLY A 657 -16.26 2.42 10.38
CA GLY A 657 -15.17 1.87 11.19
C GLY A 657 -13.87 1.72 10.40
N TYR A 658 -12.78 1.43 11.11
CA TYR A 658 -11.43 1.35 10.54
C TYR A 658 -11.16 0.10 9.70
N ALA A 659 -12.08 -0.87 9.69
CA ALA A 659 -12.00 -2.04 8.80
C ALA A 659 -12.01 -1.64 7.32
N ASP A 660 -12.51 -0.46 6.97
CA ASP A 660 -12.43 0.08 5.60
C ASP A 660 -10.96 0.15 5.11
N SER A 661 -9.99 0.34 6.02
CA SER A 661 -8.55 0.36 5.71
C SER A 661 -7.98 -1.00 5.32
N ARG A 662 -8.71 -2.11 5.53
CA ARG A 662 -8.37 -3.43 4.96
C ARG A 662 -8.52 -3.43 3.44
N THR A 663 -9.43 -2.60 2.91
CA THR A 663 -9.74 -2.52 1.47
C THR A 663 -9.85 -1.06 1.00
N PRO A 664 -8.78 -0.25 1.11
CA PRO A 664 -8.83 1.16 0.74
C PRO A 664 -9.02 1.37 -0.77
N ASN A 665 -8.79 0.32 -1.57
CA ASN A 665 -9.03 0.26 -3.00
C ASN A 665 -10.52 0.42 -3.39
N LEU A 666 -11.46 0.37 -2.44
CA LEU A 666 -12.88 0.63 -2.73
C LEU A 666 -13.20 2.12 -2.89
N TRP A 667 -12.33 3.04 -2.47
CA TRP A 667 -12.55 4.48 -2.48
C TRP A 667 -11.59 5.22 -3.41
N THR A 668 -12.02 6.35 -3.95
CA THR A 668 -11.13 7.27 -4.69
C THR A 668 -10.18 8.00 -3.75
N TYR A 669 -9.11 8.60 -4.29
CA TYR A 669 -8.16 9.36 -3.48
C TYR A 669 -8.82 10.49 -2.66
N PRO A 670 -9.69 11.37 -3.22
CA PRO A 670 -10.39 12.39 -2.44
C PRO A 670 -11.27 11.81 -1.31
N GLU A 671 -11.95 10.69 -1.56
CA GLU A 671 -12.78 10.03 -0.55
C GLU A 671 -11.96 9.57 0.65
N ARG A 672 -10.76 9.00 0.42
CA ARG A 672 -9.90 8.54 1.50
C ARG A 672 -9.32 9.70 2.31
N VAL A 673 -8.85 10.76 1.65
CA VAL A 673 -8.33 11.95 2.33
C VAL A 673 -9.41 12.61 3.20
N MET A 674 -10.64 12.73 2.69
CA MET A 674 -11.77 13.26 3.47
C MET A 674 -12.13 12.35 4.66
N GLY A 675 -12.01 11.02 4.50
CA GLY A 675 -12.13 10.07 5.60
C GLY A 675 -11.08 10.31 6.69
N TRP A 676 -9.80 10.45 6.32
CA TRP A 676 -8.75 10.78 7.29
C TRP A 676 -8.96 12.14 7.97
N ALA A 677 -9.43 13.15 7.24
CA ALA A 677 -9.76 14.45 7.82
C ALA A 677 -10.89 14.38 8.86
N ALA A 678 -11.81 13.43 8.74
CA ALA A 678 -12.96 13.24 9.63
C ALA A 678 -12.69 12.27 10.80
N TYR A 679 -11.82 11.28 10.61
CA TYR A 679 -11.65 10.19 11.58
C TYR A 679 -10.20 10.03 12.08
N SER A 680 -9.22 10.72 11.50
CA SER A 680 -7.78 10.60 11.82
C SER A 680 -7.19 9.23 11.48
N LEU A 681 -5.89 9.22 11.19
CA LEU A 681 -5.09 7.99 11.22
C LEU A 681 -5.07 7.49 12.67
N GLN A 682 -5.10 6.17 12.89
CA GLN A 682 -4.83 5.61 14.21
C GLN A 682 -3.41 5.05 14.23
N LYS A 683 -2.80 4.93 15.40
CA LYS A 683 -1.59 4.13 15.64
C LYS A 683 -1.68 3.55 17.03
N ASN A 684 -0.99 2.45 17.28
CA ASN A 684 -1.03 1.84 18.61
C ASN A 684 -0.06 2.57 19.52
N ASP A 685 -0.57 3.05 20.65
CA ASP A 685 0.28 3.59 21.70
C ASP A 685 1.22 2.48 22.22
N PRO A 686 2.55 2.62 22.12
CA PRO A 686 3.47 1.54 22.46
C PRO A 686 3.47 1.15 23.95
N GLU A 687 3.00 2.03 24.84
CA GLU A 687 2.94 1.76 26.28
C GLU A 687 1.67 0.98 26.67
N THR A 688 0.55 1.31 26.04
CA THR A 688 -0.78 0.78 26.38
C THR A 688 -1.31 -0.26 25.39
N GLY A 689 -0.74 -0.32 24.19
CA GLY A 689 -1.19 -1.16 23.07
C GLY A 689 -2.54 -0.75 22.48
N LYS A 690 -3.08 0.43 22.84
CA LYS A 690 -4.40 0.89 22.39
C LYS A 690 -4.28 1.78 21.16
N PRO A 691 -5.23 1.70 20.21
CA PRO A 691 -5.26 2.61 19.08
C PRO A 691 -5.57 4.02 19.55
N VAL A 692 -4.74 4.98 19.14
CA VAL A 692 -4.90 6.41 19.43
C VAL A 692 -4.93 7.20 18.11
N PRO A 693 -5.81 8.23 17.98
CA PRO A 693 -5.76 9.16 16.85
C PRO A 693 -4.41 9.88 16.77
N GLN A 694 -3.92 10.11 15.55
CA GLN A 694 -2.60 10.67 15.31
C GLN A 694 -2.57 12.19 15.13
N PHE A 695 -3.74 12.78 14.89
CA PHE A 695 -3.93 14.22 14.75
C PHE A 695 -5.40 14.59 14.95
N THR A 696 -5.66 15.87 15.24
CA THR A 696 -7.00 16.41 15.43
C THR A 696 -7.80 16.49 14.13
N VAL A 697 -9.04 15.99 14.17
CA VAL A 697 -9.97 15.95 13.02
C VAL A 697 -10.74 17.26 12.84
N GLY A 698 -11.41 17.40 11.70
CA GLY A 698 -12.23 18.57 11.38
C GLY A 698 -13.49 18.66 12.23
N SER A 699 -14.15 19.81 12.16
CA SER A 699 -15.41 20.06 12.86
C SER A 699 -16.57 20.23 11.88
N TRP A 700 -17.57 19.35 11.94
CA TRP A 700 -18.78 19.41 11.10
C TRP A 700 -19.96 19.97 11.91
N PRO A 701 -20.74 20.93 11.39
CA PRO A 701 -21.88 21.51 12.11
C PRO A 701 -22.96 20.49 12.52
N THR A 702 -23.12 19.40 11.74
CA THR A 702 -24.06 18.32 12.06
C THR A 702 -23.49 17.28 13.02
N GLY A 703 -22.18 17.33 13.31
CA GLY A 703 -21.44 16.28 13.99
C GLY A 703 -21.23 15.01 13.16
N ASN A 704 -21.62 15.00 11.88
CA ASN A 704 -21.58 13.82 11.01
C ASN A 704 -21.01 14.17 9.63
N ALA A 705 -19.71 13.88 9.42
CA ALA A 705 -19.02 14.16 8.16
C ALA A 705 -19.70 13.58 6.89
N PRO A 706 -20.28 12.37 6.92
CA PRO A 706 -21.03 11.81 5.78
C PRO A 706 -22.14 12.70 5.23
N ASP A 707 -22.69 13.65 6.00
CA ASP A 707 -23.75 14.56 5.53
C ASP A 707 -23.27 15.51 4.42
N ALA A 708 -21.96 15.74 4.32
CA ALA A 708 -21.35 16.64 3.34
C ALA A 708 -20.70 15.89 2.15
N GLN A 709 -20.71 14.55 2.16
CA GLN A 709 -20.14 13.70 1.11
C GLN A 709 -20.93 13.84 -0.20
N PRO A 710 -20.27 14.01 -1.36
CA PRO A 710 -20.96 13.99 -2.65
C PRO A 710 -21.56 12.60 -2.93
N ALA A 711 -22.70 12.57 -3.63
CA ALA A 711 -23.25 11.32 -4.16
C ALA A 711 -22.33 10.73 -5.25
N HIS A 712 -22.40 9.41 -5.46
CA HIS A 712 -21.50 8.69 -6.38
C HIS A 712 -21.49 9.22 -7.82
N ASP A 713 -22.60 9.80 -8.29
CA ASP A 713 -22.82 10.29 -9.64
C ASP A 713 -22.67 11.82 -9.78
N THR A 714 -22.32 12.53 -8.70
CA THR A 714 -22.20 14.01 -8.67
C THR A 714 -21.33 14.57 -9.81
N PHE A 715 -20.28 13.83 -10.19
CA PHE A 715 -19.29 14.25 -11.21
C PHE A 715 -19.44 13.48 -12.53
N CYS A 716 -20.65 13.01 -12.84
CA CYS A 716 -20.96 12.30 -14.07
C CYS A 716 -22.12 13.01 -14.78
N ALA A 717 -21.80 13.82 -15.80
CA ALA A 717 -22.81 14.55 -16.56
C ALA A 717 -22.56 14.47 -18.08
N PRO A 718 -23.56 14.05 -18.88
CA PRO A 718 -23.35 13.76 -20.31
C PRO A 718 -22.87 14.98 -21.09
N ASP A 719 -23.47 16.14 -20.80
CA ASP A 719 -23.18 17.40 -21.49
C ASP A 719 -21.95 18.14 -20.91
N VAL A 720 -21.28 17.57 -19.91
CA VAL A 720 -20.12 18.16 -19.24
C VAL A 720 -18.84 17.40 -19.57
N ASN A 721 -18.82 16.11 -19.24
CA ASN A 721 -17.63 15.27 -19.36
C ASN A 721 -17.91 13.99 -20.14
N ASN A 722 -18.99 13.93 -20.92
CA ASN A 722 -19.43 12.74 -21.64
C ASN A 722 -19.56 11.54 -20.71
N CYS A 723 -19.99 11.77 -19.46
CA CYS A 723 -20.26 10.71 -18.50
C CYS A 723 -21.77 10.56 -18.31
N ASP A 724 -22.31 9.36 -18.49
CA ASP A 724 -23.72 9.05 -18.28
C ASP A 724 -23.86 7.70 -17.58
N THR A 725 -24.24 7.69 -16.31
CA THR A 725 -24.45 6.46 -15.54
C THR A 725 -25.68 5.66 -15.98
N SER A 726 -26.59 6.28 -16.76
CA SER A 726 -27.91 5.74 -17.10
C SER A 726 -28.05 5.28 -18.56
N LYS A 727 -27.16 5.70 -19.45
CA LYS A 727 -27.30 5.44 -20.89
C LYS A 727 -26.41 4.31 -21.40
N PRO A 728 -26.94 3.48 -22.32
CA PRO A 728 -26.13 2.73 -23.25
C PRO A 728 -25.54 3.69 -24.29
N HIS A 729 -24.29 3.47 -24.67
CA HIS A 729 -23.64 4.29 -25.69
C HIS A 729 -24.38 4.17 -27.03
N GLN A 730 -24.62 5.32 -27.68
CA GLN A 730 -24.84 5.42 -29.11
C GLN A 730 -24.05 6.63 -29.64
N VAL A 731 -22.74 6.49 -29.81
CA VAL A 731 -22.05 7.26 -30.85
C VAL A 731 -21.97 6.39 -32.09
N PRO A 732 -22.59 6.80 -33.21
CA PRO A 732 -22.37 6.14 -34.50
C PRO A 732 -20.87 6.13 -34.85
N GLY A 733 -20.28 4.94 -34.96
CA GLY A 733 -18.88 4.74 -35.38
C GLY A 733 -17.86 4.42 -34.27
N SER A 734 -18.26 4.37 -32.99
CA SER A 734 -17.39 3.90 -31.91
C SER A 734 -17.12 2.39 -32.02
N THR A 735 -15.90 1.99 -31.64
CA THR A 735 -15.47 0.59 -31.53
C THR A 735 -15.43 0.07 -30.09
N GLN A 736 -15.74 0.93 -29.11
CA GLN A 736 -15.61 0.66 -27.69
C GLN A 736 -16.96 0.21 -27.06
N PRO A 737 -16.97 -0.90 -26.30
CA PRO A 737 -18.04 -1.30 -25.40
C PRO A 737 -18.38 -0.24 -24.36
N VAL A 738 -19.66 -0.20 -24.03
CA VAL A 738 -20.31 0.83 -23.23
C VAL A 738 -19.70 0.91 -21.82
N GLY A 739 -19.54 2.12 -21.30
CA GLY A 739 -19.21 2.44 -19.90
C GLY A 739 -19.91 3.75 -19.51
N PRO A 740 -19.95 4.15 -18.22
CA PRO A 740 -20.47 5.46 -17.86
C PRO A 740 -19.66 6.56 -18.54
N CYS A 741 -18.35 6.36 -18.76
CA CYS A 741 -17.60 7.17 -19.68
C CYS A 741 -17.97 6.83 -21.13
N GLN A 742 -18.55 7.79 -21.85
CA GLN A 742 -19.05 7.63 -23.21
C GLN A 742 -17.98 7.93 -24.29
N ARG A 743 -16.71 8.00 -23.89
CA ARG A 743 -15.58 8.26 -24.78
C ARG A 743 -14.70 7.04 -24.92
N ASP A 744 -14.22 6.84 -26.13
CA ASP A 744 -13.39 5.69 -26.47
C ASP A 744 -12.01 5.70 -25.79
N ASP A 745 -11.51 6.88 -25.43
CA ASP A 745 -10.20 7.08 -24.78
C ASP A 745 -10.27 7.12 -23.24
N PHE A 746 -11.43 6.82 -22.67
CA PHE A 746 -11.71 6.93 -21.22
C PHE A 746 -11.44 8.31 -20.60
N LYS A 747 -11.38 9.37 -21.41
CA LYS A 747 -11.12 10.74 -20.92
C LYS A 747 -12.38 11.51 -20.55
N CYS A 748 -13.25 10.90 -19.75
CA CYS A 748 -14.44 11.59 -19.21
C CYS A 748 -14.08 12.52 -18.05
N TRP A 749 -13.24 13.50 -18.37
CA TRP A 749 -12.57 14.37 -17.42
C TRP A 749 -13.49 15.48 -16.95
N TRP A 750 -13.58 15.67 -15.64
CA TRP A 750 -14.46 16.66 -15.04
C TRP A 750 -13.84 18.05 -15.08
N ASN A 751 -14.60 19.07 -15.53
CA ASN A 751 -14.07 20.43 -15.75
C ASN A 751 -15.09 21.55 -15.47
N LYS A 752 -16.12 21.31 -14.66
CA LYS A 752 -17.15 22.30 -14.33
C LYS A 752 -17.26 22.55 -12.82
N PRO A 753 -17.74 23.73 -12.41
CA PRO A 753 -18.12 23.93 -11.02
C PRO A 753 -19.36 23.09 -10.68
N VAL A 754 -19.47 22.68 -9.42
CA VAL A 754 -20.64 21.93 -8.92
C VAL A 754 -20.85 22.19 -7.44
N THR A 755 -22.13 22.21 -7.05
CA THR A 755 -22.57 22.32 -5.66
C THR A 755 -23.48 21.15 -5.36
N TRP A 756 -23.10 20.32 -4.38
CA TRP A 756 -23.92 19.20 -3.91
C TRP A 756 -24.41 19.40 -2.48
N THR A 757 -23.83 20.34 -1.73
CA THR A 757 -24.23 20.62 -0.35
C THR A 757 -24.19 22.11 0.00
N ASP A 758 -24.89 22.49 1.08
CA ASP A 758 -24.83 23.82 1.69
C ASP A 758 -23.75 23.82 2.77
N CYS A 759 -22.57 24.35 2.42
CA CYS A 759 -21.41 24.23 3.29
C CYS A 759 -21.56 24.92 4.65
N ALA A 760 -22.30 26.02 4.74
CA ALA A 760 -22.53 26.68 6.02
C ALA A 760 -23.30 25.80 7.04
N LYS A 761 -24.01 24.77 6.56
CA LYS A 761 -24.80 23.86 7.40
C LYS A 761 -24.18 22.49 7.59
N THR A 762 -23.30 22.06 6.69
CA THR A 762 -22.88 20.66 6.61
C THR A 762 -21.39 20.47 6.48
N CYS A 763 -20.65 21.37 5.82
CA CYS A 763 -19.23 21.14 5.52
C CYS A 763 -18.35 21.26 6.76
N GLY A 764 -17.26 20.50 6.79
CA GLY A 764 -16.28 20.52 7.87
C GLY A 764 -15.43 21.79 7.84
N THR A 765 -14.94 22.23 9.00
CA THR A 765 -14.01 23.35 9.15
C THR A 765 -12.74 22.96 9.92
N GLU A 766 -11.72 23.82 9.79
CA GLU A 766 -10.40 23.63 10.42
C GLU A 766 -10.47 23.61 11.94
N VAL A 767 -9.67 22.74 12.55
CA VAL A 767 -9.37 22.73 13.98
C VAL A 767 -7.85 22.66 14.15
N LEU A 768 -7.23 23.67 14.76
CA LEU A 768 -5.79 23.68 14.99
C LEU A 768 -5.47 23.15 16.39
N THR A 769 -4.43 22.32 16.47
CA THR A 769 -3.86 21.85 17.74
C THR A 769 -2.73 22.79 18.19
N TYR A 770 -1.96 23.31 17.25
CA TYR A 770 -0.79 24.16 17.50
C TYR A 770 -0.97 25.59 17.00
N GLU A 771 -0.61 26.54 17.85
CA GLU A 771 -0.57 27.96 17.52
C GLU A 771 0.72 28.31 16.77
N ALA A 772 0.71 29.38 15.98
CA ALA A 772 1.85 29.82 15.16
C ALA A 772 3.17 30.09 15.91
N THR A 773 3.14 30.17 17.25
CA THR A 773 4.31 30.39 18.10
C THR A 773 4.79 29.16 18.85
N ASP A 774 4.06 28.04 18.74
CA ASP A 774 4.38 26.84 19.50
C ASP A 774 5.71 26.24 19.02
N PRO A 775 6.57 25.79 19.95
CA PRO A 775 7.84 25.20 19.60
C PRO A 775 7.66 23.81 18.97
N GLU A 776 8.61 23.42 18.13
CA GLU A 776 8.68 22.05 17.60
C GLU A 776 8.64 21.03 18.75
N PRO A 777 7.70 20.06 18.72
CA PRO A 777 7.63 19.00 19.71
C PRO A 777 8.95 18.22 19.80
N LYS A 778 9.27 17.77 21.01
CA LYS A 778 10.47 16.95 21.25
C LYS A 778 10.13 15.48 21.08
N VAL A 779 11.06 14.74 20.46
CA VAL A 779 11.00 13.27 20.34
C VAL A 779 12.27 12.67 20.96
N THR A 780 12.11 11.57 21.69
CA THR A 780 13.24 10.78 22.21
C THR A 780 13.40 9.58 21.28
N PRO A 781 14.59 9.37 20.66
CA PRO A 781 14.81 8.22 19.80
C PRO A 781 14.70 6.91 20.60
N ALA A 782 13.93 5.95 20.09
CA ALA A 782 13.82 4.61 20.68
C ALA A 782 15.14 3.83 20.63
N HIS A 783 15.93 4.06 19.58
CA HIS A 783 17.20 3.38 19.30
C HIS A 783 18.38 4.37 19.31
N PRO A 784 18.95 4.72 20.48
CA PRO A 784 20.05 5.66 20.56
C PRO A 784 21.37 5.06 20.06
N ALA A 785 22.13 5.85 19.31
CA ALA A 785 23.46 5.47 18.81
C ALA A 785 24.46 5.08 19.91
N ALA A 786 25.22 4.00 19.68
CA ALA A 786 26.33 3.55 20.51
C ALA A 786 27.63 4.30 20.15
N CYS A 787 27.84 5.45 20.78
CA CYS A 787 28.91 6.37 20.40
C CYS A 787 30.31 6.00 20.93
N THR A 788 30.42 5.11 21.91
CA THR A 788 31.69 4.71 22.56
C THR A 788 31.98 3.24 22.35
N SER A 789 33.24 2.88 22.17
CA SER A 789 33.67 1.48 22.17
C SER A 789 34.06 1.02 23.57
N THR A 790 33.65 -0.19 23.92
CA THR A 790 34.09 -0.93 25.12
C THR A 790 35.30 -1.82 24.86
N LEU A 791 35.80 -1.87 23.61
CA LEU A 791 36.95 -2.67 23.23
C LEU A 791 38.27 -2.07 23.77
N PRO A 792 39.32 -2.89 23.92
CA PRO A 792 40.63 -2.41 24.34
C PRO A 792 41.21 -1.33 23.41
N PRO A 793 42.06 -0.40 23.90
CA PRO A 793 42.60 0.70 23.09
C PRO A 793 43.44 0.29 21.87
N ASN A 794 43.95 -0.94 21.83
CA ASN A 794 44.69 -1.48 20.69
C ASN A 794 43.78 -2.11 19.62
N ALA A 795 42.46 -2.11 19.81
CA ALA A 795 41.50 -2.58 18.82
C ALA A 795 41.56 -1.71 17.56
N LEU A 796 41.64 -2.37 16.40
CA LEU A 796 41.55 -1.74 15.10
C LEU A 796 40.10 -1.83 14.64
N ILE A 797 39.34 -0.80 14.96
CA ILE A 797 37.92 -0.69 14.60
C ILE A 797 37.82 -0.18 13.17
N VAL A 798 37.08 -0.89 12.33
CA VAL A 798 36.66 -0.54 10.98
C VAL A 798 35.16 -0.26 11.03
N ASP A 799 34.81 1.01 10.95
CA ASP A 799 33.43 1.48 10.93
C ASP A 799 32.77 1.22 9.57
N ASP A 800 31.44 1.23 9.55
CA ASP A 800 30.63 0.96 8.36
C ASP A 800 30.62 2.13 7.37
N VAL A 801 30.96 3.33 7.84
CA VAL A 801 31.12 4.55 7.03
C VAL A 801 32.50 5.21 7.24
N PRO A 802 33.01 5.96 6.25
CA PRO A 802 34.24 6.72 6.42
C PRO A 802 34.13 7.77 7.54
N ASN A 803 35.26 8.08 8.20
CA ASN A 803 35.34 9.11 9.26
C ASN A 803 34.88 10.52 8.81
N THR A 804 34.70 10.76 7.50
CA THR A 804 34.21 12.01 6.93
C THR A 804 32.69 12.16 6.99
N VAL A 805 31.95 11.05 7.16
CA VAL A 805 30.48 11.06 7.26
C VAL A 805 30.05 11.73 8.56
N LYS A 806 29.04 12.60 8.46
CA LYS A 806 28.58 13.43 9.58
C LYS A 806 27.24 12.93 10.10
N PHE A 807 27.27 12.11 11.14
CA PHE A 807 26.04 11.71 11.83
C PHE A 807 25.40 12.89 12.58
N ARG A 808 24.12 13.12 12.30
CA ARG A 808 23.24 14.07 13.02
C ARG A 808 21.80 13.58 13.03
N VAL A 809 21.09 13.96 14.08
CA VAL A 809 19.63 13.85 14.20
C VAL A 809 19.09 15.28 14.33
N GLY A 810 18.44 15.75 13.27
CA GLY A 810 18.11 17.17 13.10
C GLY A 810 19.34 18.06 13.21
N SER A 811 19.36 18.97 14.19
CA SER A 811 20.52 19.85 14.43
C SER A 811 21.57 19.26 15.37
N ALA A 812 21.27 18.19 16.09
CA ALA A 812 22.16 17.61 17.09
C ALA A 812 23.08 16.55 16.49
N ASN A 813 24.29 16.39 17.04
CA ASN A 813 25.10 15.19 16.84
C ASN A 813 25.12 14.44 18.18
N PRO A 814 24.35 13.34 18.33
CA PRO A 814 24.27 12.57 19.57
C PRO A 814 25.62 12.00 20.04
N CYS A 815 26.58 11.82 19.13
CA CYS A 815 27.92 11.30 19.40
C CYS A 815 29.01 12.36 19.55
N ALA A 816 28.67 13.65 19.45
CA ALA A 816 29.65 14.72 19.61
C ALA A 816 30.33 14.66 20.99
N GLY A 817 31.67 14.64 21.00
CA GLY A 817 32.48 14.60 22.22
C GLY A 817 32.46 13.27 22.99
N LYS A 818 31.76 12.24 22.49
CA LYS A 818 31.65 10.92 23.14
C LYS A 818 32.60 9.88 22.55
N ARG A 819 32.96 9.97 21.26
CA ARG A 819 33.76 8.94 20.58
C ARG A 819 35.16 8.82 21.21
N ASN A 820 35.51 7.60 21.66
CA ASN A 820 36.83 7.21 22.17
C ASN A 820 37.61 6.34 21.17
N TRP A 821 37.21 6.36 19.90
CA TRP A 821 37.74 5.52 18.82
C TRP A 821 37.75 6.30 17.50
N VAL A 822 38.41 5.74 16.50
CA VAL A 822 38.44 6.25 15.11
C VAL A 822 38.44 5.04 14.17
N SER A 823 37.75 5.13 13.03
CA SER A 823 37.78 4.07 12.03
C SER A 823 39.18 3.93 11.41
N ARG A 824 39.67 2.70 11.29
CA ARG A 824 41.00 2.30 10.81
C ARG A 824 40.90 1.28 9.68
N GLY A 825 40.07 1.58 8.70
CA GLY A 825 39.85 0.74 7.54
C GLY A 825 38.69 1.24 6.70
N THR A 826 38.14 0.35 5.89
CA THR A 826 36.98 0.59 5.03
C THR A 826 36.03 -0.59 5.05
N LEU A 827 34.73 -0.30 5.04
CA LEU A 827 33.70 -1.22 4.56
C LEU A 827 33.41 -0.90 3.08
N THR A 828 33.47 -1.90 2.21
CA THR A 828 33.07 -1.78 0.81
C THR A 828 31.94 -2.73 0.49
N PHE A 829 31.08 -2.37 -0.47
CA PHE A 829 29.96 -3.19 -0.88
C PHE A 829 30.12 -3.72 -2.30
N THR A 830 29.52 -4.88 -2.55
CA THR A 830 29.26 -5.42 -3.88
C THR A 830 27.77 -5.70 -3.99
N PHE A 831 27.15 -5.16 -5.03
CA PHE A 831 25.71 -5.23 -5.27
C PHE A 831 25.39 -6.25 -6.38
N GLY A 832 24.42 -7.11 -6.11
CA GLY A 832 23.81 -7.99 -7.10
C GLY A 832 23.24 -7.20 -8.28
N SER A 833 23.43 -7.73 -9.48
CA SER A 833 22.98 -7.08 -10.72
C SER A 833 22.11 -7.98 -11.56
N ALA A 834 21.31 -7.34 -12.42
CA ALA A 834 20.51 -8.00 -13.44
C ALA A 834 20.66 -7.25 -14.78
N VAL A 835 20.49 -7.97 -15.89
CA VAL A 835 20.35 -7.34 -17.22
C VAL A 835 18.87 -7.18 -17.52
N GLN A 836 18.40 -5.94 -17.60
CA GLN A 836 17.01 -5.58 -17.84
C GLN A 836 16.93 -4.53 -18.94
N ASN A 837 16.06 -4.75 -19.92
CA ASN A 837 15.91 -3.87 -21.10
C ASN A 837 17.25 -3.52 -21.79
N GLY A 838 18.19 -4.48 -21.81
CA GLY A 838 19.52 -4.31 -22.41
C GLY A 838 20.53 -3.51 -21.57
N ALA A 839 20.20 -3.14 -20.34
CA ALA A 839 21.09 -2.43 -19.42
C ALA A 839 21.36 -3.27 -18.15
N THR A 840 22.57 -3.13 -17.60
CA THR A 840 22.88 -3.65 -16.26
C THR A 840 22.27 -2.72 -15.22
N VAL A 841 21.45 -3.27 -14.33
CA VAL A 841 20.81 -2.59 -13.21
C VAL A 841 21.10 -3.34 -11.89
N TYR A 842 20.87 -2.70 -10.74
CA TYR A 842 21.22 -3.25 -9.41
C TYR A 842 19.99 -3.35 -8.48
N PRO A 843 19.10 -4.33 -8.70
CA PRO A 843 17.90 -4.50 -7.86
C PRO A 843 18.21 -4.70 -6.38
N SER A 844 19.38 -5.26 -6.03
CA SER A 844 19.83 -5.42 -4.64
C SER A 844 19.89 -4.12 -3.84
N LYS A 845 19.89 -2.94 -4.48
CA LYS A 845 19.87 -1.64 -3.80
C LYS A 845 18.47 -1.19 -3.38
N ILE A 846 17.41 -1.80 -3.91
CA ILE A 846 16.03 -1.42 -3.61
C ILE A 846 15.70 -1.71 -2.14
N ASP A 847 16.11 -2.90 -1.68
CA ASP A 847 15.99 -3.41 -0.30
C ASP A 847 17.29 -3.20 0.52
N PHE A 848 18.17 -2.31 0.08
CA PHE A 848 19.34 -1.90 0.84
C PHE A 848 19.03 -0.58 1.55
N HIS A 849 19.20 -0.57 2.87
CA HIS A 849 18.82 0.55 3.72
C HIS A 849 19.94 0.97 4.66
N GLN A 850 19.83 2.19 5.19
CA GLN A 850 20.66 2.77 6.24
C GLN A 850 19.79 3.32 7.36
N LEU A 851 20.31 3.24 8.57
CA LEU A 851 19.71 3.81 9.78
C LEU A 851 20.73 4.59 10.60
N GLY A 852 20.25 5.63 11.27
CA GLY A 852 20.99 6.57 12.11
C GLY A 852 21.07 6.11 13.56
N ALA A 853 21.43 4.85 13.78
CA ALA A 853 21.58 4.21 15.09
C ALA A 853 22.80 3.27 15.03
N GLY A 854 22.87 2.23 15.87
CA GLY A 854 24.04 1.32 15.89
C GLY A 854 25.31 1.99 16.42
N PHE A 855 26.46 1.34 16.21
CA PHE A 855 27.75 1.87 16.61
C PHE A 855 28.13 3.08 15.74
N GLY A 856 28.68 4.12 16.37
CA GLY A 856 29.01 5.35 15.67
C GLY A 856 27.82 6.19 15.18
N GLY A 857 26.60 5.67 15.22
CA GLY A 857 25.38 6.32 14.76
C GLY A 857 25.07 6.09 13.29
N HIS A 858 25.60 5.04 12.68
CA HIS A 858 25.19 4.59 11.37
C HIS A 858 25.31 3.06 11.28
N PHE A 859 24.37 2.41 10.60
CA PHE A 859 24.55 1.04 10.12
C PHE A 859 23.75 0.82 8.83
N TRP A 860 24.14 -0.20 8.07
CA TRP A 860 23.45 -0.67 6.87
C TRP A 860 22.67 -1.95 7.16
N LEU A 861 21.56 -2.17 6.45
CA LEU A 861 20.82 -3.42 6.49
C LEU A 861 20.19 -3.78 5.14
N THR A 862 19.87 -5.05 4.99
CA THR A 862 18.99 -5.60 3.95
C THR A 862 18.34 -6.87 4.49
N HIS A 863 17.59 -7.61 3.68
CA HIS A 863 17.04 -8.90 4.07
C HIS A 863 17.78 -10.07 3.42
N THR A 864 17.82 -11.18 4.15
CA THR A 864 18.45 -12.41 3.70
C THR A 864 17.70 -13.04 2.52
N ARG A 865 18.45 -13.60 1.56
CA ARG A 865 17.90 -14.28 0.37
C ARG A 865 18.60 -15.61 0.13
N VAL A 866 17.86 -16.60 -0.38
CA VAL A 866 18.51 -17.81 -0.89
C VAL A 866 19.47 -17.48 -2.03
N PRO A 867 20.62 -18.20 -2.16
CA PRO A 867 21.69 -17.85 -3.10
C PRO A 867 21.31 -17.78 -4.58
N THR A 868 20.14 -18.30 -4.97
CA THR A 868 19.64 -18.22 -6.35
C THR A 868 19.17 -16.82 -6.75
N PHE A 869 18.89 -15.92 -5.79
CA PHE A 869 18.51 -14.52 -6.06
C PHE A 869 19.74 -13.62 -6.18
N THR A 870 20.63 -13.93 -7.12
CA THR A 870 21.93 -13.24 -7.25
C THR A 870 21.82 -11.74 -7.51
N ASP A 871 20.70 -11.28 -8.07
CA ASP A 871 20.39 -9.87 -8.35
C ASP A 871 19.90 -9.08 -7.12
N SER A 872 19.60 -9.76 -6.02
CA SER A 872 19.13 -9.19 -4.75
C SER A 872 20.09 -9.40 -3.57
N VAL A 873 21.29 -9.93 -3.84
CA VAL A 873 22.32 -10.15 -2.81
C VAL A 873 23.19 -8.90 -2.65
N VAL A 874 23.48 -8.55 -1.40
CA VAL A 874 24.45 -7.51 -1.02
C VAL A 874 25.58 -8.18 -0.25
N THR A 875 26.82 -7.83 -0.57
CA THR A 875 28.00 -8.32 0.17
C THR A 875 28.84 -7.13 0.65
N GLY A 876 28.96 -6.98 1.96
CA GLY A 876 29.84 -5.99 2.59
C GLY A 876 31.16 -6.63 3.04
N THR A 877 32.28 -5.93 2.87
CA THR A 877 33.63 -6.39 3.24
C THR A 877 34.38 -5.34 4.05
N TRP A 878 34.69 -5.65 5.32
CA TRP A 878 35.56 -4.85 6.18
C TRP A 878 37.03 -5.19 5.92
N THR A 879 37.85 -4.16 5.69
CA THR A 879 39.30 -4.27 5.50
C THR A 879 40.02 -3.22 6.35
N PRO A 880 40.96 -3.60 7.24
CA PRO A 880 41.72 -2.63 8.02
C PRO A 880 42.77 -1.91 7.14
N ASP A 881 43.19 -0.73 7.58
CA ASP A 881 44.15 0.14 6.89
C ASP A 881 45.62 -0.36 6.92
N ARG A 882 45.85 -1.60 7.39
CA ARG A 882 47.18 -2.16 7.64
C ARG A 882 47.20 -3.69 7.58
N THR A 883 48.40 -4.23 7.43
CA THR A 883 48.65 -5.67 7.61
C THR A 883 48.63 -6.05 9.09
N LEU A 884 48.16 -7.25 9.38
CA LEU A 884 48.25 -7.91 10.69
C LEU A 884 49.16 -9.13 10.60
N LYS A 885 49.96 -9.32 11.65
CA LYS A 885 50.82 -10.49 11.83
C LYS A 885 50.63 -11.04 13.23
N GLY A 886 50.21 -12.29 13.33
CA GLY A 886 49.92 -12.96 14.60
C GLY A 886 48.44 -12.96 14.96
N TRP A 887 48.16 -13.40 16.20
CA TRP A 887 46.81 -13.59 16.69
C TRP A 887 46.05 -12.28 16.90
N ALA A 888 44.82 -12.21 16.37
CA ALA A 888 43.86 -11.18 16.74
C ALA A 888 42.46 -11.80 16.88
N ARG A 889 41.69 -11.28 17.84
CA ARG A 889 40.26 -11.59 17.96
C ARG A 889 39.46 -10.69 17.02
N VAL A 890 38.58 -11.29 16.23
CA VAL A 890 37.65 -10.56 15.38
C VAL A 890 36.37 -10.33 16.16
N MET A 891 35.97 -9.07 16.30
CA MET A 891 34.73 -8.65 16.96
C MET A 891 33.83 -7.97 15.92
N VAL A 892 32.54 -8.26 15.91
CA VAL A 892 31.56 -7.53 15.10
C VAL A 892 30.60 -6.80 16.02
N HIS A 893 30.24 -5.57 15.69
CA HIS A 893 29.17 -4.86 16.35
C HIS A 893 27.84 -5.21 15.70
N LEU A 894 26.84 -5.53 16.51
CA LEU A 894 25.48 -5.81 16.08
C LEU A 894 24.57 -4.72 16.65
N PRO A 895 23.74 -4.07 15.81
CA PRO A 895 22.82 -3.03 16.27
C PRO A 895 21.73 -3.63 17.18
N ASP A 896 21.01 -2.75 17.86
CA ASP A 896 19.92 -3.14 18.76
C ASP A 896 18.62 -3.52 18.04
N HIS A 897 18.46 -3.17 16.77
CA HIS A 897 17.27 -3.46 15.97
C HIS A 897 17.65 -3.62 14.49
N GLN A 898 16.72 -4.19 13.69
CA GLN A 898 16.91 -4.45 12.26
C GLN A 898 18.15 -5.31 11.93
N ALA A 899 18.44 -6.28 12.81
CA ALA A 899 19.47 -7.30 12.66
C ALA A 899 19.03 -8.56 13.43
N ASP A 900 18.29 -9.44 12.76
CA ASP A 900 17.59 -10.56 13.41
C ASP A 900 17.81 -11.92 12.71
N THR A 901 18.64 -11.97 11.65
CA THR A 901 18.96 -13.24 11.00
C THR A 901 19.61 -14.24 11.97
N PRO A 902 19.12 -15.49 12.03
CA PRO A 902 19.70 -16.52 12.88
C PRO A 902 21.02 -17.09 12.31
N SER A 903 21.33 -16.81 11.04
CA SER A 903 22.32 -17.55 10.26
C SER A 903 23.30 -16.66 9.46
N ALA A 904 23.78 -15.56 10.06
CA ALA A 904 24.78 -14.69 9.42
C ALA A 904 26.15 -15.36 9.34
N THR A 905 26.60 -15.68 8.12
CA THR A 905 27.88 -16.34 7.86
C THR A 905 28.95 -15.34 7.44
N TYR A 906 29.92 -15.12 8.32
CA TYR A 906 31.08 -14.27 8.09
C TYR A 906 32.22 -15.09 7.47
N ARG A 907 32.83 -14.56 6.41
CA ARG A 907 34.03 -15.13 5.77
C ARG A 907 35.26 -14.31 6.16
N ILE A 908 36.19 -14.92 6.89
CA ILE A 908 37.39 -14.32 7.46
C ILE A 908 38.60 -14.73 6.61
N ASP A 909 39.15 -13.79 5.82
CA ASP A 909 40.39 -13.97 5.08
C ASP A 909 41.58 -13.59 5.97
N LEU A 910 42.54 -14.52 6.11
CA LEU A 910 43.72 -14.35 6.96
C LEU A 910 44.81 -13.45 6.32
N GLY A 911 44.62 -13.04 5.07
CA GLY A 911 45.54 -12.22 4.29
C GLY A 911 46.63 -13.00 3.56
N ASP A 912 46.59 -14.35 3.61
CA ASP A 912 47.48 -15.27 2.89
C ASP A 912 46.74 -16.15 1.86
N GLY A 913 45.46 -15.86 1.60
CA GLY A 913 44.57 -16.64 0.75
C GLY A 913 43.78 -17.73 1.49
N THR A 914 44.04 -17.95 2.78
CA THR A 914 43.23 -18.83 3.64
C THR A 914 41.96 -18.10 4.06
N VAL A 915 40.80 -18.72 3.84
CA VAL A 915 39.48 -18.18 4.25
C VAL A 915 38.79 -19.16 5.18
N LEU A 916 38.30 -18.65 6.31
CA LEU A 916 37.53 -19.39 7.31
C LEU A 916 36.12 -18.83 7.41
N GLU A 917 35.17 -19.64 7.86
CA GLU A 917 33.77 -19.22 8.01
C GLU A 917 33.31 -19.31 9.45
N LYS A 918 32.50 -18.34 9.86
CA LYS A 918 31.84 -18.32 11.16
C LYS A 918 30.40 -17.89 11.01
N THR A 919 29.48 -18.78 11.36
CA THR A 919 28.04 -18.46 11.41
C THR A 919 27.63 -18.08 12.83
N VAL A 920 26.86 -17.01 12.96
CA VAL A 920 26.28 -16.51 14.23
C VAL A 920 24.86 -15.99 13.98
N SER A 921 24.06 -15.92 15.04
CA SER A 921 22.84 -15.10 15.03
C SER A 921 23.21 -13.62 15.17
N GLN A 922 22.50 -12.75 14.45
CA GLN A 922 22.58 -11.30 14.66
C GLN A 922 21.58 -10.76 15.67
N ASP A 923 20.61 -11.57 16.11
CA ASP A 923 19.65 -11.16 17.15
C ASP A 923 20.36 -10.93 18.49
N THR A 924 20.31 -9.69 18.95
CA THR A 924 20.91 -9.22 20.21
C THR A 924 19.91 -9.08 21.35
N GLY A 925 18.63 -9.38 21.12
CA GLY A 925 17.55 -9.12 22.06
C GLY A 925 17.39 -7.64 22.38
N GLY A 926 17.51 -6.77 21.38
CA GLY A 926 17.25 -5.34 21.53
C GLY A 926 18.45 -4.52 22.02
N LYS A 927 19.71 -4.94 21.79
CA LYS A 927 20.89 -4.30 22.39
C LYS A 927 22.10 -4.18 21.45
N ASN A 928 22.64 -2.97 21.35
CA ASN A 928 23.94 -2.72 20.73
C ASN A 928 25.05 -3.56 21.40
N THR A 929 25.66 -4.49 20.65
CA THR A 929 26.53 -5.53 21.22
C THR A 929 27.76 -5.81 20.36
N TRP A 930 28.94 -5.87 20.99
CA TRP A 930 30.15 -6.44 20.37
C TRP A 930 30.18 -7.96 20.58
N LEU A 931 30.08 -8.73 19.48
CA LEU A 931 30.13 -10.18 19.45
C LEU A 931 31.48 -10.69 18.92
N SER A 932 32.04 -11.73 19.54
CA SER A 932 33.27 -12.37 19.04
C SER A 932 32.97 -13.36 17.91
N LEU A 933 33.65 -13.21 16.78
CA LEU A 933 33.69 -14.20 15.69
C LEU A 933 34.80 -15.24 15.89
N GLY A 934 35.62 -15.10 16.94
CA GLY A 934 36.75 -15.98 17.25
C GLY A 934 38.11 -15.29 17.09
N SER A 935 39.16 -16.02 17.45
CA SER A 935 40.55 -15.56 17.33
C SER A 935 41.28 -16.29 16.20
N TYR A 936 41.99 -15.54 15.36
CA TYR A 936 42.64 -16.04 14.15
C TYR A 936 44.09 -15.55 14.05
N ASP A 937 44.96 -16.35 13.42
CA ASP A 937 46.37 -16.01 13.18
C ASP A 937 46.54 -15.38 11.79
N PHE A 938 46.65 -14.05 11.74
CA PHE A 938 46.69 -13.27 10.50
C PHE A 938 48.10 -13.18 9.93
N ARG A 939 48.22 -13.21 8.59
CA ARG A 939 49.51 -13.27 7.86
C ARG A 939 49.61 -12.29 6.68
N GLY A 940 48.77 -11.26 6.67
CA GLY A 940 48.71 -10.26 5.61
C GLY A 940 47.75 -9.13 5.96
N THR A 941 47.16 -8.49 4.95
CA THR A 941 46.00 -7.61 5.18
C THR A 941 44.76 -8.48 5.23
N PRO A 942 44.12 -8.64 6.39
CA PRO A 942 42.92 -9.47 6.48
C PRO A 942 41.71 -8.78 5.86
N SER A 943 40.67 -9.54 5.62
CA SER A 943 39.33 -8.99 5.36
C SER A 943 38.27 -9.88 6.00
N VAL A 944 37.13 -9.28 6.32
CA VAL A 944 35.95 -10.02 6.76
C VAL A 944 34.80 -9.61 5.86
N SER A 945 34.15 -10.57 5.21
CA SER A 945 32.98 -10.32 4.37
C SER A 945 31.73 -10.98 4.94
N LEU A 946 30.60 -10.32 4.74
CA LEU A 946 29.26 -10.79 5.10
C LEU A 946 28.35 -10.59 3.90
N SER A 947 27.66 -11.65 3.50
CA SER A 947 26.72 -11.66 2.38
C SER A 947 25.30 -11.84 2.90
N SER A 948 24.31 -11.17 2.29
CA SER A 948 22.90 -11.44 2.54
C SER A 948 22.41 -12.75 1.92
N ALA A 949 23.26 -13.48 1.18
CA ALA A 949 22.93 -14.80 0.65
C ALA A 949 23.02 -15.87 1.77
N THR A 950 21.88 -16.34 2.27
CA THR A 950 21.80 -17.39 3.29
C THR A 950 20.93 -18.54 2.82
N ALA A 951 21.22 -19.77 3.25
CA ALA A 951 20.48 -20.95 2.81
C ALA A 951 18.99 -20.93 3.24
N ASP A 952 18.68 -20.20 4.30
CA ASP A 952 17.36 -19.98 4.90
C ASP A 952 16.70 -18.66 4.49
N GLY A 953 17.32 -17.86 3.62
CA GLY A 953 16.89 -16.49 3.32
C GLY A 953 15.58 -16.42 2.51
N THR A 954 14.48 -16.09 3.17
CA THR A 954 13.16 -15.88 2.54
C THR A 954 12.90 -14.42 2.15
N GLY A 955 13.63 -13.48 2.77
CA GLY A 955 13.40 -12.05 2.64
C GLY A 955 12.87 -11.33 3.84
N ASP A 956 12.66 -12.05 4.94
CA ASP A 956 11.97 -11.52 6.12
C ASP A 956 12.97 -11.14 7.21
N ALA A 957 14.01 -11.97 7.40
CA ALA A 957 15.05 -11.72 8.38
C ALA A 957 16.07 -10.69 7.86
N ALA A 958 16.24 -9.61 8.62
CA ALA A 958 17.20 -8.56 8.40
C ALA A 958 18.63 -9.01 8.73
N ILE A 959 19.56 -8.60 7.89
CA ILE A 959 21.00 -8.77 8.06
C ILE A 959 21.67 -7.41 7.97
N ALA A 960 22.50 -7.09 8.97
CA ALA A 960 23.09 -5.78 9.14
C ALA A 960 24.62 -5.77 9.02
N TRP A 961 25.14 -4.63 8.55
CA TRP A 961 26.55 -4.26 8.56
C TRP A 961 26.71 -2.96 9.38
N ASP A 962 27.42 -3.08 10.49
CA ASP A 962 27.83 -1.98 11.36
C ASP A 962 29.38 -2.02 11.44
N ALA A 963 29.98 -1.81 12.61
CA ALA A 963 31.43 -1.85 12.79
C ALA A 963 31.99 -3.28 12.99
N LEU A 964 33.24 -3.46 12.59
CA LEU A 964 34.04 -4.66 12.87
C LEU A 964 35.39 -4.25 13.49
N ALA A 965 35.96 -5.07 14.36
CA ALA A 965 37.25 -4.78 14.98
C ALA A 965 38.18 -5.99 15.00
N PHE A 966 39.47 -5.73 14.74
CA PHE A 966 40.54 -6.68 14.98
C PHE A 966 41.25 -6.29 16.28
N VAL A 967 41.24 -7.18 17.27
CA VAL A 967 41.84 -6.94 18.60
C VAL A 967 43.10 -7.80 18.74
N PRO A 968 44.31 -7.23 18.52
CA PRO A 968 45.56 -7.97 18.60
C PRO A 968 45.76 -8.63 19.97
N GLN A 969 46.32 -9.85 19.95
CA GLN A 969 46.59 -10.68 21.13
C GLN A 969 48.10 -10.96 21.24
N ALA A 970 48.61 -11.04 22.48
CA ALA A 970 50.03 -11.25 22.74
C ALA A 970 50.52 -12.70 22.47
N GLY A 971 49.60 -13.66 22.28
CA GLY A 971 49.88 -15.07 22.04
C GLY A 971 48.62 -15.83 21.63
N THR A 972 48.71 -17.16 21.52
CA THR A 972 47.58 -18.03 21.12
C THR A 972 46.42 -17.93 22.11
N PRO A 973 45.24 -17.46 21.68
CA PRO A 973 44.08 -17.32 22.55
C PRO A 973 43.40 -18.65 22.85
N SER A 974 42.63 -18.71 23.94
CA SER A 974 41.84 -19.90 24.30
C SER A 974 40.69 -20.20 23.32
N ASP A 975 40.24 -19.20 22.57
CA ASP A 975 39.22 -19.29 21.52
C ASP A 975 39.85 -19.28 20.11
N ALA A 976 41.09 -19.76 20.00
CA ALA A 976 41.79 -19.90 18.72
C ALA A 976 41.01 -20.82 17.76
N VAL A 977 40.73 -20.30 16.57
CA VAL A 977 40.18 -21.08 15.45
C VAL A 977 41.35 -21.57 14.62
N THR A 978 41.37 -22.87 14.33
CA THR A 978 42.39 -23.50 13.48
C THR A 978 41.81 -23.75 12.09
N PRO A 979 42.58 -23.53 11.01
CA PRO A 979 42.14 -23.77 9.64
C PRO A 979 41.70 -25.19 9.34
#